data_AF-A0A9E2L270-F1
#
_entry.id   AF-A0A9E2L270-F1
#
_cell.length_a   1.000
_cell.length_b   1.000
_cell.length_c   1.000
_cell.angle_alpha   90.00
_cell.angle_beta   90.00
_cell.angle_gamma   90.00
#
_symmetry.space_group_name_H-M   'P 1'
#
loop_
_entity.id
_entity.type
_entity.pdbx_description
1 polymer ?
#
loop_
_entity_poly.entity_id
_entity_poly.type
_entity_poly.pdbx_seq_one_letter_code
_entity_poly.pdbx_strand_id
1 'polypeptide(L)'
;MGVRGNQGLKIQLPAIFKRNKEESPKCKYTEIPFEHLAPLDSANDPEVFKALDYALSQDCIHNIAVTGNYGSGKSSVLNTYIKTHKKHKFLNISLATFTEEVAQQGEETKPTTQKIEKSILQQIFYSASASKLPDSSFHRIKKISFWKKLVWELLFLSFLIPLLLVFQNDIVLRVWNFITGSHPVWYFIAGSFLIVALIVLYFIISFFFKMRFIKFSFQKIEFGLDSVREESLLNRYIDEILYFFERTKYNVVVIEDLDRFKNTEIFIKLRELNTLLNQYEKIKRNIVFIYALKDEVFKDHSRTKFFEFIIPIIPVVNIQNSCDIFFRLKEKYPDSVLKDLSDDFLQDLGLYIDDMRIVKNCINEFKIYDKKINKKDYSEECFEKENSDDEVNEESHVHNRNKLFALIVYKNLYPDDFAKLSQNQGDLAEIFKRKKDIVQNELKSIEKEISELEAQIQEVEKQIDLDIAELRTIYVAKILESTHAFAKNEISTFIKDVEFHKIKETNTIFLTDCDPRRYGNAIDKLEYKINFSEIERKINPSLSYDEREEIIRKGKTSKIRQIQALIVTKQRIMNTSHIMSFNQLIDAEIPVEKFTENVPDNKKDFIAFLLRNEYIDENYFDYISYFYEGAISATDKEYLILIKNRKSPLVNLQLTKIENVIKRINSEEWTIPSVLNYSLLTYLLEKKDSHITDFLHALIRYKKEQRNPFFSDYGSFIDSITLLNDENLSFFSNYENRNPEHLKYLYEELYKIIQYQSELITLVFQNENLDIKYYFFIYGEIDRSDRDAIAFLESDISFLHRKLDEDKAIIQSKISLLSLIFNLQQDTVNYDIFDIIIKNNAYTLTRENFDIILRFYDKELSSPISDYYTRILSLPEESIKNYINDKLQVFIEKIILPLETLSESGEALISLLNSPSISDSDKVEIIGKNTGKISDITMITETDIEADTKGDTKTIDVWEELFKLQKVVPTWKNVFEFFRHKKNVLDEILINFINNKEIVDSLVKIKPLSDEEIKQEIGNSSVCKQLYDEVMICPKLSDESYKQLMNICPWFYNHISQYNISAEKLEILIRGDKFAMTDKNYNGIKNSHGDLLPLFIQLNFDDFLTEKDKLQITKEDLKLFLEKPDLNNDQKSKLLSEDFAVWKTMNTQDDLLFLGKKIMNIGFEGNLPVAVTSIFNAFSESSDIIKLLGLQGQKLNADIIKSIINNKLGDEYKKCIEHTGKKQKFAYTPEAEKLFTLLKSKGFISSFTIDKEREKITVNQKRR
;
A
#
# COMPACT_ATOMS: atom_id res chain seq x y z
N MET A 1 5.09 61.40 -41.91
CA MET A 1 5.78 60.26 -42.56
C MET A 1 5.59 59.08 -41.61
N GLY A 2 4.72 58.09 -41.86
CA GLY A 2 4.88 57.02 -42.86
C GLY A 2 6.06 56.11 -42.44
N VAL A 3 5.98 54.79 -42.23
CA VAL A 3 5.28 53.72 -42.96
C VAL A 3 5.51 52.35 -42.24
N ARG A 4 4.47 51.48 -42.24
CA ARG A 4 4.38 49.97 -42.20
C ARG A 4 5.03 49.16 -41.04
N GLY A 5 4.49 48.01 -40.63
CA GLY A 5 3.57 47.11 -41.33
C GLY A 5 2.80 46.09 -40.46
N ASN A 6 1.81 45.49 -41.14
CA ASN A 6 0.80 44.52 -40.72
C ASN A 6 1.35 43.17 -40.22
N GLN A 7 0.64 42.55 -39.27
CA GLN A 7 0.05 41.21 -39.42
C GLN A 7 -1.01 40.98 -38.32
N GLY A 8 -2.29 40.95 -38.71
CA GLY A 8 -3.40 40.54 -37.87
C GLY A 8 -3.85 39.11 -38.24
N LEU A 9 -3.92 38.23 -37.24
CA LEU A 9 -4.51 36.90 -37.34
C LEU A 9 -6.01 36.98 -37.05
N LYS A 10 -6.79 36.62 -38.07
CA LYS A 10 -8.24 36.47 -38.07
C LYS A 10 -8.66 35.25 -37.25
N ILE A 11 -9.56 35.42 -36.29
CA ILE A 11 -10.38 34.31 -35.75
C ILE A 11 -11.76 34.42 -36.41
N GLN A 12 -12.13 33.37 -37.15
CA GLN A 12 -13.42 33.23 -37.84
C GLN A 12 -14.54 32.92 -36.83
N LEU A 13 -15.60 33.73 -36.87
CA LEU A 13 -16.92 33.41 -36.34
C LEU A 13 -17.69 32.58 -37.39
N PRO A 14 -18.22 31.39 -37.09
CA PRO A 14 -19.19 30.72 -37.94
C PRO A 14 -20.63 31.06 -37.52
N ALA A 15 -21.38 31.53 -38.50
CA ALA A 15 -22.83 31.66 -38.48
C ALA A 15 -23.48 30.28 -38.67
N ILE A 16 -24.38 29.86 -37.76
CA ILE A 16 -25.32 28.77 -38.02
C ILE A 16 -26.69 29.09 -37.39
N PHE A 17 -27.57 29.70 -38.18
CA PHE A 17 -29.02 29.59 -38.03
C PHE A 17 -29.56 28.92 -39.29
N LYS A 18 -29.66 27.59 -39.28
CA LYS A 18 -30.53 26.82 -40.17
C LYS A 18 -31.26 25.78 -39.33
N ARG A 19 -32.58 25.89 -39.32
CA ARG A 19 -33.52 24.88 -38.80
C ARG A 19 -33.26 23.55 -39.52
N ASN A 20 -32.82 22.54 -38.79
CA ASN A 20 -33.10 21.14 -39.09
C ASN A 20 -33.73 20.53 -37.84
N LYS A 21 -34.92 19.94 -38.03
CA LYS A 21 -35.53 18.99 -37.11
C LYS A 21 -34.67 17.74 -37.16
N GLU A 22 -33.83 17.53 -36.16
CA GLU A 22 -33.19 16.24 -35.88
C GLU A 22 -32.89 16.22 -34.39
N GLU A 23 -33.19 15.09 -33.77
CA GLU A 23 -33.16 14.86 -32.33
C GLU A 23 -31.80 15.24 -31.75
N SER A 24 -31.78 16.30 -30.95
CA SER A 24 -30.60 16.65 -30.16
C SER A 24 -30.38 15.57 -29.10
N PRO A 25 -29.15 15.05 -28.92
CA PRO A 25 -28.86 14.14 -27.83
C PRO A 25 -29.09 14.92 -26.53
N LYS A 26 -29.95 14.37 -25.66
CA LYS A 26 -30.18 14.89 -24.33
C LYS A 26 -28.84 15.02 -23.61
N CYS A 27 -28.30 16.23 -23.49
CA CYS A 27 -27.46 16.56 -22.34
C CYS A 27 -28.35 16.37 -21.12
N LYS A 28 -28.23 15.23 -20.43
CA LYS A 28 -28.78 15.03 -19.10
C LYS A 28 -28.02 15.95 -18.13
N TYR A 29 -28.39 17.22 -18.08
CA TYR A 29 -28.43 17.86 -16.77
C TYR A 29 -29.57 17.17 -16.03
N THR A 30 -29.27 16.55 -14.90
CA THR A 30 -30.29 16.14 -13.93
C THR A 30 -31.04 17.39 -13.51
N GLU A 31 -32.16 17.70 -14.18
CA GLU A 31 -33.09 18.71 -13.71
C GLU A 31 -33.57 18.27 -12.34
N ILE A 32 -33.08 18.90 -11.27
CA ILE A 32 -33.64 18.72 -9.95
C ILE A 32 -35.01 19.41 -9.99
N PRO A 33 -36.13 18.67 -9.93
CA PRO A 33 -37.45 19.29 -9.98
C PRO A 33 -37.69 20.09 -8.68
N PHE A 34 -37.81 21.41 -8.80
CA PHE A 34 -38.19 22.30 -7.70
C PHE A 34 -39.72 22.41 -7.59
N GLU A 35 -40.22 22.58 -6.37
CA GLU A 35 -41.64 22.82 -6.10
C GLU A 35 -41.95 24.32 -6.18
N HIS A 36 -42.67 24.77 -7.19
CA HIS A 36 -43.12 26.16 -7.22
C HIS A 36 -44.07 26.50 -6.05
N LEU A 37 -43.90 27.70 -5.48
CA LEU A 37 -44.73 28.24 -4.41
C LEU A 37 -45.99 28.97 -4.92
N ALA A 38 -46.15 29.05 -6.26
CA ALA A 38 -47.31 29.67 -6.87
C ALA A 38 -48.59 28.85 -6.60
N PRO A 39 -49.77 29.47 -6.64
CA PRO A 39 -51.02 28.75 -6.49
C PRO A 39 -51.16 27.66 -7.55
N LEU A 40 -51.61 26.48 -7.15
CA LEU A 40 -51.78 25.34 -8.04
C LEU A 40 -53.01 25.53 -8.92
N ASP A 41 -52.88 25.20 -10.21
CA ASP A 41 -53.96 25.26 -11.20
C ASP A 41 -54.82 23.98 -11.27
N SER A 42 -54.60 23.07 -10.33
CA SER A 42 -55.22 21.74 -10.26
C SER A 42 -55.80 21.45 -8.88
N ALA A 43 -56.07 22.47 -8.07
CA ALA A 43 -56.70 22.31 -6.77
C ALA A 43 -58.18 21.96 -6.97
N ASN A 44 -58.53 20.68 -6.78
CA ASN A 44 -59.88 20.19 -6.98
C ASN A 44 -60.64 20.18 -5.65
N ASP A 45 -61.51 21.16 -5.44
CA ASP A 45 -62.46 21.19 -4.34
C ASP A 45 -63.89 21.26 -4.93
N PRO A 46 -64.53 20.10 -5.19
CA PRO A 46 -65.83 20.05 -5.83
C PRO A 46 -66.93 20.78 -5.06
N GLU A 47 -66.85 20.82 -3.73
CA GLU A 47 -67.86 21.49 -2.91
C GLU A 47 -67.72 23.01 -2.98
N VAL A 48 -66.49 23.53 -2.96
CA VAL A 48 -66.24 24.96 -3.20
C VAL A 48 -66.64 25.37 -4.61
N PHE A 49 -66.38 24.54 -5.62
CA PHE A 49 -66.79 24.83 -7.00
C PHE A 49 -68.31 24.86 -7.15
N LYS A 50 -69.04 23.92 -6.54
CA LYS A 50 -70.52 23.95 -6.48
C LYS A 50 -71.02 25.21 -5.79
N ALA A 51 -70.39 25.63 -4.69
CA ALA A 51 -70.77 26.84 -3.97
C ALA A 51 -70.53 28.11 -4.80
N LEU A 52 -69.42 28.18 -5.54
CA LEU A 52 -69.13 29.28 -6.48
C LEU A 52 -70.10 29.30 -7.67
N ASP A 53 -70.40 28.14 -8.26
CA ASP A 53 -71.37 28.02 -9.35
C ASP A 53 -72.78 28.45 -8.91
N TYR A 54 -73.19 28.03 -7.70
CA TYR A 54 -74.43 28.47 -7.09
C TYR A 54 -74.43 29.98 -6.93
N ALA A 55 -73.41 30.56 -6.28
CA ALA A 55 -73.34 31.98 -6.01
C ALA A 55 -73.33 32.84 -7.29
N LEU A 56 -72.57 32.43 -8.32
CA LEU A 56 -72.48 33.14 -9.61
C LEU A 56 -73.73 32.96 -10.50
N SER A 57 -74.63 32.03 -10.17
CA SER A 57 -75.90 31.85 -10.88
C SER A 57 -77.04 32.74 -10.36
N GLN A 58 -76.89 33.33 -9.17
CA GLN A 58 -77.93 34.14 -8.53
C GLN A 58 -77.75 35.62 -8.89
N ASP A 59 -78.80 36.26 -9.43
CA ASP A 59 -78.76 37.68 -9.81
C ASP A 59 -78.69 38.64 -8.62
N CYS A 60 -78.98 38.19 -7.40
CA CYS A 60 -78.90 39.00 -6.18
C CYS A 60 -77.53 38.99 -5.49
N ILE A 61 -76.63 38.08 -5.89
CA ILE A 61 -75.32 37.93 -5.27
C ILE A 61 -74.29 38.69 -6.09
N HIS A 62 -73.78 39.79 -5.53
CA HIS A 62 -72.80 40.64 -6.19
C HIS A 62 -71.42 40.56 -5.53
N ASN A 63 -71.31 40.28 -4.23
CA ASN A 63 -70.04 40.23 -3.52
C ASN A 63 -69.89 38.91 -2.76
N ILE A 64 -68.85 38.14 -3.10
CA ILE A 64 -68.55 36.82 -2.54
C ILE A 64 -67.22 36.88 -1.82
N ALA A 65 -67.13 36.43 -0.56
CA ALA A 65 -65.85 36.21 0.10
C ALA A 65 -65.46 34.74 0.08
N VAL A 66 -64.21 34.44 -0.28
CA VAL A 66 -63.57 33.14 -0.11
C VAL A 66 -62.58 33.26 1.03
N THR A 67 -62.88 32.63 2.17
CA THR A 67 -62.11 32.80 3.42
C THR A 67 -61.34 31.52 3.78
N GLY A 68 -60.35 31.63 4.66
CA GLY A 68 -59.48 30.53 5.09
C GLY A 68 -58.20 31.06 5.71
N ASN A 69 -57.50 30.24 6.50
CA ASN A 69 -56.20 30.60 7.07
C ASN A 69 -55.15 30.98 6.00
N TYR A 70 -54.04 31.59 6.40
CA TYR A 70 -52.92 31.76 5.48
C TYR A 70 -52.42 30.39 4.99
N GLY A 71 -51.96 30.29 3.74
CA GLY A 71 -51.53 29.00 3.17
C GLY A 71 -52.64 27.98 2.83
N SER A 72 -53.90 28.22 3.21
CA SER A 72 -55.02 27.27 3.03
C SER A 72 -55.36 26.88 1.57
N GLY A 73 -54.84 27.59 0.57
CA GLY A 73 -55.05 27.26 -0.84
C GLY A 73 -56.14 28.07 -1.56
N LYS A 74 -56.69 29.13 -0.96
CA LYS A 74 -57.71 30.02 -1.56
C LYS A 74 -57.41 30.40 -3.02
N SER A 75 -56.24 30.98 -3.29
CA SER A 75 -55.83 31.40 -4.64
C SER A 75 -55.68 30.20 -5.60
N SER A 76 -55.29 29.02 -5.10
CA SER A 76 -55.16 27.81 -5.93
C SER A 76 -56.53 27.32 -6.38
N VAL A 77 -57.49 27.27 -5.44
CA VAL A 77 -58.88 26.88 -5.73
C VAL A 77 -59.51 27.88 -6.70
N LEU A 78 -59.33 29.19 -6.48
CA LEU A 78 -59.83 30.23 -7.40
C LEU A 78 -59.18 30.16 -8.78
N ASN A 79 -57.85 30.02 -8.88
CA ASN A 79 -57.17 29.90 -10.18
C ASN A 79 -57.62 28.66 -10.96
N THR A 80 -57.79 27.53 -10.27
CA THR A 80 -58.32 26.29 -10.87
C THR A 80 -59.75 26.52 -11.37
N TYR A 81 -60.60 27.15 -10.56
CA TYR A 81 -61.98 27.47 -10.93
C TYR A 81 -62.04 28.39 -12.17
N ILE A 82 -61.23 29.45 -12.20
CA ILE A 82 -61.13 30.41 -13.32
C ILE A 82 -60.74 29.71 -14.63
N LYS A 83 -59.79 28.75 -14.58
CA LYS A 83 -59.34 28.01 -15.77
C LYS A 83 -60.36 27.01 -16.28
N THR A 84 -61.04 26.33 -15.36
CA THR A 84 -62.02 25.27 -15.68
C THR A 84 -63.37 25.85 -16.14
N HIS A 85 -63.80 26.99 -15.59
CA HIS A 85 -65.14 27.56 -15.82
C HIS A 85 -65.12 28.73 -16.82
N LYS A 86 -64.83 28.43 -18.10
CA LYS A 86 -64.73 29.44 -19.19
C LYS A 86 -66.04 30.18 -19.54
N LYS A 87 -67.18 29.74 -18.98
CA LYS A 87 -68.50 30.38 -19.07
C LYS A 87 -68.43 31.82 -18.55
N HIS A 88 -67.70 32.04 -17.47
CA HIS A 88 -67.45 33.37 -16.90
C HIS A 88 -66.15 33.97 -17.47
N LYS A 89 -66.09 35.30 -17.54
CA LYS A 89 -64.91 36.07 -17.93
C LYS A 89 -64.40 36.82 -16.71
N PHE A 90 -63.30 36.32 -16.19
CA PHE A 90 -62.68 36.79 -14.96
C PHE A 90 -61.68 37.91 -15.23
N LEU A 91 -61.71 38.93 -14.38
CA LEU A 91 -60.69 39.96 -14.25
C LEU A 91 -59.99 39.76 -12.89
N ASN A 92 -58.71 39.41 -12.91
CA ASN A 92 -57.96 39.15 -11.68
C ASN A 92 -57.18 40.40 -11.27
N ILE A 93 -57.28 40.76 -9.99
CA ILE A 93 -56.63 41.90 -9.36
C ILE A 93 -55.87 41.39 -8.13
N SER A 94 -54.55 41.55 -8.11
CA SER A 94 -53.68 41.12 -7.00
C SER A 94 -52.88 42.31 -6.47
N LEU A 95 -52.94 42.55 -5.16
CA LEU A 95 -52.39 43.77 -4.55
C LEU A 95 -50.98 43.62 -3.95
N ALA A 96 -50.34 42.46 -4.14
CA ALA A 96 -49.07 42.11 -3.49
C ALA A 96 -47.88 43.06 -3.81
N THR A 97 -47.93 43.80 -4.92
CA THR A 97 -46.76 44.53 -5.46
C THR A 97 -46.41 45.83 -4.72
N PHE A 98 -47.28 46.37 -3.87
CA PHE A 98 -47.11 47.72 -3.29
C PHE A 98 -46.75 47.77 -1.80
N THR A 99 -46.68 46.63 -1.11
CA THR A 99 -46.32 46.59 0.32
C THR A 99 -44.84 46.83 0.58
N GLU A 100 -43.95 46.53 -0.38
CA GLU A 100 -42.49 46.65 -0.19
C GLU A 100 -42.00 48.11 -0.12
N GLU A 101 -42.62 49.03 -0.85
CA GLU A 101 -42.20 50.45 -0.85
C GLU A 101 -42.49 51.17 0.48
N VAL A 102 -43.44 50.67 1.29
CA VAL A 102 -43.78 51.28 2.57
C VAL A 102 -42.79 50.88 3.68
N ALA A 103 -42.16 49.70 3.57
CA ALA A 103 -41.25 49.19 4.60
C ALA A 103 -39.87 49.88 4.61
N GLN A 104 -39.46 50.54 3.51
CA GLN A 104 -38.15 51.20 3.42
C GLN A 104 -38.12 52.62 4.00
N GLN A 105 -39.27 53.18 4.38
CA GLN A 105 -39.36 54.48 5.05
C GLN A 105 -39.94 54.24 6.45
N GLY A 106 -39.09 54.29 7.48
CA GLY A 106 -39.39 53.85 8.85
C GLY A 106 -40.42 54.67 9.64
N GLU A 107 -41.60 54.93 9.08
CA GLU A 107 -42.77 55.41 9.82
C GLU A 107 -43.93 54.41 9.66
N GLU A 108 -44.55 54.00 10.77
CA GLU A 108 -45.78 53.20 10.82
C GLU A 108 -47.00 53.98 10.28
N THR A 109 -46.95 54.45 9.04
CA THR A 109 -48.09 55.07 8.39
C THR A 109 -48.90 53.98 7.67
N LYS A 110 -50.11 53.71 8.19
CA LYS A 110 -51.08 52.83 7.53
C LYS A 110 -51.18 53.23 6.04
N PRO A 111 -51.08 52.29 5.09
CA PRO A 111 -51.18 52.62 3.67
C PRO A 111 -52.52 53.32 3.41
N THR A 112 -52.47 54.55 2.91
CA THR A 112 -53.66 55.36 2.65
C THR A 112 -54.55 54.65 1.63
N THR A 113 -55.87 54.59 1.88
CA THR A 113 -56.88 53.94 1.02
C THR A 113 -56.71 54.28 -0.47
N GLN A 114 -56.29 55.52 -0.78
CA GLN A 114 -56.00 56.00 -2.13
C GLN A 114 -54.88 55.23 -2.86
N LYS A 115 -53.83 54.75 -2.17
CA LYS A 115 -52.77 53.95 -2.81
C LYS A 115 -53.30 52.59 -3.29
N ILE A 116 -54.17 51.97 -2.48
CA ILE A 116 -54.83 50.70 -2.82
C ILE A 116 -55.77 50.91 -4.02
N GLU A 117 -56.60 51.96 -3.99
CA GLU A 117 -57.49 52.34 -5.09
C GLU A 117 -56.72 52.55 -6.40
N LYS A 118 -55.57 53.24 -6.36
CA LYS A 118 -54.71 53.46 -7.54
C LYS A 118 -54.23 52.13 -8.15
N SER A 119 -53.79 51.18 -7.33
CA SER A 119 -53.34 49.86 -7.79
C SER A 119 -54.46 49.07 -8.47
N ILE A 120 -55.66 49.08 -7.87
CA ILE A 120 -56.85 48.44 -8.44
C ILE A 120 -57.18 49.05 -9.81
N LEU A 121 -57.21 50.39 -9.92
CA LEU A 121 -57.48 51.08 -11.17
C LEU A 121 -56.47 50.73 -12.27
N GLN A 122 -55.18 50.72 -11.94
CA GLN A 122 -54.13 50.36 -12.89
C GLN A 122 -54.36 48.95 -13.43
N GLN A 123 -54.62 47.97 -12.57
CA GLN A 123 -54.82 46.59 -13.00
C GLN A 123 -56.09 46.42 -13.85
N ILE A 124 -57.19 47.11 -13.50
CA ILE A 124 -58.40 47.14 -14.34
C ILE A 124 -58.05 47.67 -15.73
N PHE A 125 -57.47 48.86 -15.85
CA PHE A 125 -57.28 49.50 -17.16
C PHE A 125 -56.19 48.83 -18.01
N TYR A 126 -55.10 48.34 -17.42
CA TYR A 126 -54.04 47.66 -18.18
C TYR A 126 -54.42 46.24 -18.62
N SER A 127 -55.47 45.62 -18.05
CA SER A 127 -55.93 44.28 -18.45
C SER A 127 -56.51 44.21 -19.88
N ALA A 128 -56.88 45.33 -20.48
CA ALA A 128 -57.45 45.39 -21.83
C ALA A 128 -56.52 46.13 -22.82
N SER A 129 -56.49 45.69 -24.09
CA SER A 129 -55.70 46.35 -25.14
C SER A 129 -56.30 47.70 -25.57
N ALA A 130 -55.47 48.65 -26.01
CA ALA A 130 -55.94 49.94 -26.54
C ALA A 130 -56.87 49.82 -27.76
N SER A 131 -56.88 48.67 -28.45
CA SER A 131 -57.83 48.40 -29.52
C SER A 131 -59.26 48.14 -29.03
N LYS A 132 -59.42 47.60 -27.82
CA LYS A 132 -60.74 47.32 -27.22
C LYS A 132 -61.34 48.54 -26.53
N LEU A 133 -60.49 49.50 -26.13
CA LEU A 133 -60.87 50.74 -25.45
C LEU A 133 -60.31 51.95 -26.23
N PRO A 134 -60.82 52.22 -27.44
CA PRO A 134 -60.28 53.27 -28.30
C PRO A 134 -60.54 54.68 -27.76
N ASP A 135 -61.62 54.87 -26.98
CA ASP A 135 -62.05 56.17 -26.47
C ASP A 135 -61.61 56.41 -25.00
N SER A 136 -60.85 55.48 -24.41
CA SER A 136 -60.36 55.64 -23.04
C SER A 136 -59.26 56.70 -22.96
N SER A 137 -59.27 57.51 -21.90
CA SER A 137 -58.26 58.54 -21.68
C SER A 137 -56.85 58.00 -21.39
N PHE A 138 -56.71 56.68 -21.12
CA PHE A 138 -55.44 56.04 -20.79
C PHE A 138 -54.63 55.68 -22.03
N HIS A 139 -53.45 56.28 -22.19
CA HIS A 139 -52.56 56.06 -23.34
C HIS A 139 -51.88 54.68 -23.27
N ARG A 140 -51.98 53.87 -24.34
CA ARG A 140 -51.26 52.58 -24.46
C ARG A 140 -50.57 52.48 -25.83
N ILE A 141 -49.41 51.84 -25.88
CA ILE A 141 -48.54 51.77 -27.07
C ILE A 141 -49.24 51.02 -28.22
N LYS A 142 -49.38 51.66 -29.39
CA LYS A 142 -49.90 51.05 -30.62
C LYS A 142 -48.74 50.63 -31.54
N LYS A 143 -48.59 49.33 -31.84
CA LYS A 143 -47.62 48.84 -32.85
C LYS A 143 -48.22 48.95 -34.26
N ILE A 144 -47.56 49.69 -35.16
CA ILE A 144 -47.94 49.80 -36.58
C ILE A 144 -47.35 48.61 -37.35
N SER A 145 -48.12 47.96 -38.24
CA SER A 145 -47.67 46.77 -38.96
C SER A 145 -46.60 47.08 -40.04
N PHE A 146 -45.71 46.11 -40.26
CA PHE A 146 -44.61 46.18 -41.22
C PHE A 146 -45.06 46.54 -42.64
N TRP A 147 -46.18 45.96 -43.11
CA TRP A 147 -46.73 46.20 -44.44
C TRP A 147 -47.11 47.67 -44.67
N LYS A 148 -47.58 48.37 -43.63
CA LYS A 148 -47.86 49.79 -43.77
C LYS A 148 -46.56 50.56 -44.01
N LYS A 149 -45.47 50.27 -43.28
CA LYS A 149 -44.16 50.93 -43.49
C LYS A 149 -43.60 50.72 -44.90
N LEU A 150 -43.65 49.49 -45.41
CA LEU A 150 -43.11 49.15 -46.72
C LEU A 150 -43.82 49.89 -47.88
N VAL A 151 -45.14 50.09 -47.77
CA VAL A 151 -45.90 50.90 -48.74
C VAL A 151 -45.46 52.36 -48.72
N TRP A 152 -45.18 52.92 -47.55
CA TRP A 152 -44.68 54.31 -47.43
C TRP A 152 -43.28 54.48 -48.04
N GLU A 153 -42.40 53.50 -47.87
CA GLU A 153 -41.04 53.54 -48.43
C GLU A 153 -41.06 53.44 -49.97
N LEU A 154 -41.92 52.60 -50.54
CA LEU A 154 -42.06 52.48 -51.99
C LEU A 154 -42.64 53.74 -52.65
N LEU A 155 -43.63 54.38 -52.01
CA LEU A 155 -44.18 55.65 -52.49
C LEU A 155 -43.13 56.77 -52.44
N PHE A 156 -42.26 56.77 -51.45
CA PHE A 156 -41.16 57.72 -51.35
C PHE A 156 -40.11 57.50 -52.46
N LEU A 157 -39.74 56.25 -52.73
CA LEU A 157 -38.80 55.91 -53.82
C LEU A 157 -39.34 56.27 -55.20
N SER A 158 -40.63 56.03 -55.47
CA SER A 158 -41.22 56.36 -56.77
C SER A 158 -41.26 57.86 -57.06
N PHE A 159 -41.24 58.70 -56.01
CA PHE A 159 -41.14 60.15 -56.14
C PHE A 159 -39.68 60.61 -56.38
N LEU A 160 -38.70 59.93 -55.79
CA LEU A 160 -37.29 60.32 -55.86
C LEU A 160 -36.65 60.04 -57.23
N ILE A 161 -37.04 58.96 -57.90
CA ILE A 161 -36.43 58.51 -59.16
C ILE A 161 -36.61 59.53 -60.31
N PRO A 162 -37.80 60.10 -60.57
CA PRO A 162 -37.98 61.11 -61.61
C PRO A 162 -37.30 62.44 -61.26
N LEU A 163 -37.25 62.79 -59.96
CA LEU A 163 -36.55 63.99 -59.50
C LEU A 163 -35.04 63.93 -59.82
N LEU A 164 -34.41 62.75 -59.70
CA LEU A 164 -33.01 62.54 -60.05
C LEU A 164 -32.74 62.59 -61.57
N LEU A 165 -33.69 62.14 -62.40
CA LEU A 165 -33.56 62.15 -63.87
C LEU A 165 -33.64 63.56 -64.47
N VAL A 166 -34.26 64.53 -63.79
CA VAL A 166 -34.34 65.93 -64.25
C VAL A 166 -32.98 66.66 -64.18
N PHE A 167 -32.03 66.18 -63.37
CA PHE A 167 -30.74 66.88 -63.16
C PHE A 167 -29.59 66.47 -64.13
N GLN A 168 -29.76 65.47 -65.02
CA GLN A 168 -28.76 65.09 -66.03
C GLN A 168 -29.06 65.67 -67.43
N ASN A 169 -28.43 66.80 -67.78
CA ASN A 169 -28.82 67.65 -68.90
C ASN A 169 -28.62 67.04 -70.32
N ASP A 170 -27.57 66.24 -70.55
CA ASP A 170 -27.26 65.70 -71.89
C ASP A 170 -28.14 64.51 -72.31
N ILE A 171 -28.63 63.73 -71.34
CA ILE A 171 -29.62 62.69 -71.60
C ILE A 171 -30.96 63.35 -71.84
N VAL A 172 -31.33 64.33 -71.00
CA VAL A 172 -32.57 65.09 -71.14
C VAL A 172 -32.67 65.77 -72.50
N LEU A 173 -31.61 66.35 -73.07
CA LEU A 173 -31.65 66.98 -74.41
C LEU A 173 -31.75 65.97 -75.58
N ARG A 174 -31.09 64.82 -75.49
CA ARG A 174 -31.20 63.75 -76.51
C ARG A 174 -32.57 63.06 -76.46
N VAL A 175 -33.06 62.84 -75.25
CA VAL A 175 -34.40 62.36 -74.95
C VAL A 175 -35.39 63.40 -75.45
N TRP A 176 -35.25 64.69 -75.13
CA TRP A 176 -36.11 65.80 -75.58
C TRP A 176 -36.21 65.90 -77.11
N ASN A 177 -35.11 65.85 -77.84
CA ASN A 177 -35.13 65.92 -79.31
C ASN A 177 -35.66 64.63 -79.98
N PHE A 178 -35.56 63.47 -79.31
CA PHE A 178 -36.23 62.23 -79.72
C PHE A 178 -37.72 62.21 -79.29
N ILE A 179 -38.11 63.04 -78.30
CA ILE A 179 -39.43 63.06 -77.65
C ILE A 179 -40.34 64.19 -78.15
N THR A 180 -39.81 65.26 -78.75
CA THR A 180 -40.63 66.30 -79.42
C THR A 180 -41.25 65.83 -80.75
N GLY A 181 -41.12 64.55 -81.09
CA GLY A 181 -41.96 63.86 -82.08
C GLY A 181 -43.31 63.45 -81.48
N SER A 182 -44.27 64.37 -81.52
CA SER A 182 -45.72 64.24 -81.34
C SER A 182 -46.30 62.85 -80.99
N HIS A 183 -46.23 62.42 -79.72
CA HIS A 183 -47.01 61.28 -79.22
C HIS A 183 -47.76 61.59 -77.89
N PRO A 184 -49.07 61.30 -77.79
CA PRO A 184 -49.92 61.65 -76.63
C PRO A 184 -49.56 60.93 -75.31
N VAL A 185 -48.66 59.94 -75.35
CA VAL A 185 -48.26 59.12 -74.18
C VAL A 185 -47.56 59.95 -73.09
N TRP A 186 -46.90 61.06 -73.44
CA TRP A 186 -46.20 61.90 -72.47
C TRP A 186 -47.15 62.75 -71.60
N TYR A 187 -48.33 63.11 -72.11
CA TYR A 187 -49.37 63.75 -71.28
C TYR A 187 -49.94 62.76 -70.25
N PHE A 188 -50.03 61.47 -70.59
CA PHE A 188 -50.41 60.43 -69.65
C PHE A 188 -49.34 60.20 -68.57
N ILE A 189 -48.05 60.24 -68.91
CA ILE A 189 -46.96 60.09 -67.95
C ILE A 189 -46.87 61.32 -67.01
N ALA A 190 -46.96 62.54 -67.56
CA ALA A 190 -46.99 63.76 -66.75
C ALA A 190 -48.25 63.83 -65.88
N GLY A 191 -49.41 63.44 -66.40
CA GLY A 191 -50.66 63.33 -65.64
C GLY A 191 -50.59 62.28 -64.53
N SER A 192 -49.99 61.12 -64.80
CA SER A 192 -49.71 60.08 -63.80
C SER A 192 -48.81 60.62 -62.68
N PHE A 193 -47.74 61.34 -63.02
CA PHE A 193 -46.84 61.91 -62.02
C PHE A 193 -47.55 62.98 -61.17
N LEU A 194 -48.40 63.81 -61.78
CA LEU A 194 -49.23 64.80 -61.06
C LEU A 194 -50.22 64.11 -60.10
N ILE A 195 -50.86 63.02 -60.53
CA ILE A 195 -51.80 62.24 -59.69
C ILE A 195 -51.07 61.64 -58.49
N VAL A 196 -49.89 61.03 -58.70
CA VAL A 196 -49.08 60.47 -57.61
C VAL A 196 -48.63 61.57 -56.65
N ALA A 197 -48.20 62.74 -57.17
CA ALA A 197 -47.84 63.89 -56.34
C ALA A 197 -49.02 64.41 -55.52
N LEU A 198 -50.22 64.46 -56.09
CA LEU A 198 -51.46 64.86 -55.39
C LEU A 198 -51.88 63.82 -54.33
N ILE A 199 -51.69 62.53 -54.58
CA ILE A 199 -51.95 61.47 -53.59
C ILE A 199 -50.98 61.61 -52.42
N VAL A 200 -49.69 61.80 -52.68
CA VAL A 200 -48.69 62.02 -51.63
C VAL A 200 -49.00 63.29 -50.84
N LEU A 201 -49.39 64.38 -51.52
CA LEU A 201 -49.81 65.62 -50.87
C LEU A 201 -51.06 65.42 -49.99
N TYR A 202 -52.07 64.70 -50.47
CA TYR A 202 -53.25 64.34 -49.68
C TYR A 202 -52.88 63.54 -48.43
N PHE A 203 -51.95 62.59 -48.54
CA PHE A 203 -51.48 61.81 -47.41
C PHE A 203 -50.71 62.66 -46.39
N ILE A 204 -49.88 63.61 -46.84
CA ILE A 204 -49.19 64.57 -45.98
C ILE A 204 -50.22 65.44 -45.25
N ILE A 205 -51.19 65.99 -45.98
CA ILE A 205 -52.26 66.82 -45.39
C ILE A 205 -53.10 66.00 -44.39
N SER A 206 -53.48 64.76 -44.72
CA SER A 206 -54.22 63.85 -43.84
C SER A 206 -53.42 63.50 -42.56
N PHE A 207 -52.11 63.34 -42.69
CA PHE A 207 -51.21 63.13 -41.55
C PHE A 207 -51.20 64.35 -40.61
N PHE A 208 -51.07 65.57 -41.16
CA PHE A 208 -51.12 66.81 -40.35
C PHE A 208 -52.51 67.07 -39.73
N PHE A 209 -53.61 66.75 -40.43
CA PHE A 209 -54.95 66.85 -39.84
C PHE A 209 -55.18 65.83 -38.72
N LYS A 210 -54.65 64.60 -38.82
CA LYS A 210 -54.72 63.61 -37.73
C LYS A 210 -53.91 64.02 -36.50
N MET A 211 -52.80 64.75 -36.68
CA MET A 211 -52.03 65.31 -35.57
C MET A 211 -52.81 66.41 -34.82
N ARG A 212 -53.69 67.15 -35.50
CA ARG A 212 -54.47 68.25 -34.90
C ARG A 212 -55.60 67.81 -33.96
N PHE A 213 -55.90 66.51 -33.88
CA PHE A 213 -56.86 65.91 -32.93
C PHE A 213 -56.20 65.28 -31.69
N ILE A 214 -54.89 65.44 -31.50
CA ILE A 214 -54.23 65.13 -30.24
C ILE A 214 -54.52 66.30 -29.28
N LYS A 215 -55.70 66.28 -28.64
CA LYS A 215 -55.92 67.07 -27.41
C LYS A 215 -54.83 66.69 -26.42
N PHE A 216 -54.15 67.70 -25.88
CA PHE A 216 -53.11 67.61 -24.84
C PHE A 216 -53.40 66.48 -23.85
N SER A 217 -52.60 65.40 -23.91
CA SER A 217 -52.69 64.35 -22.90
C SER A 217 -52.18 64.92 -21.57
N PHE A 218 -53.05 64.90 -20.58
CA PHE A 218 -52.76 65.24 -19.20
C PHE A 218 -51.48 64.55 -18.71
N GLN A 219 -50.75 65.31 -17.91
CA GLN A 219 -49.57 64.92 -17.15
C GLN A 219 -49.61 63.48 -16.65
N LYS A 220 -48.48 62.82 -16.89
CA LYS A 220 -47.91 61.70 -16.14
C LYS A 220 -48.60 61.49 -14.79
N ILE A 221 -49.09 60.26 -14.57
CA ILE A 221 -49.54 59.75 -13.26
C ILE A 221 -48.31 59.50 -12.37
N GLU A 222 -47.46 60.51 -12.24
CA GLU A 222 -46.27 60.52 -11.38
C GLU A 222 -46.20 61.87 -10.66
N PHE A 223 -46.50 61.78 -9.37
CA PHE A 223 -46.24 62.68 -8.24
C PHE A 223 -47.10 63.95 -8.04
N GLY A 224 -47.69 63.98 -6.84
CA GLY A 224 -48.55 65.01 -6.30
C GLY A 224 -49.50 64.43 -5.24
N LEU A 225 -48.96 63.75 -4.23
CA LEU A 225 -49.63 63.59 -2.92
C LEU A 225 -49.51 64.92 -2.17
N ASP A 226 -49.99 66.00 -2.80
CA ASP A 226 -50.08 67.30 -2.18
C ASP A 226 -51.55 67.65 -2.09
N SER A 227 -52.00 67.65 -0.83
CA SER A 227 -53.20 68.23 -0.24
C SER A 227 -54.32 68.76 -1.17
N VAL A 228 -55.55 68.38 -0.79
CA VAL A 228 -56.86 68.89 -1.21
C VAL A 228 -57.54 68.11 -2.34
N ARG A 229 -58.11 66.94 -1.97
CA ARG A 229 -59.56 66.62 -1.98
C ARG A 229 -59.76 65.16 -1.50
N GLU A 230 -60.68 64.95 -0.56
CA GLU A 230 -61.11 63.65 -0.01
C GLU A 230 -61.88 62.76 -1.03
N GLU A 231 -61.71 62.99 -2.33
CA GLU A 231 -62.43 62.22 -3.35
C GLU A 231 -61.69 60.90 -3.64
N SER A 232 -62.42 59.78 -3.55
CA SER A 232 -61.92 58.46 -3.93
C SER A 232 -61.46 58.47 -5.39
N LEU A 233 -60.29 57.89 -5.66
CA LEU A 233 -59.78 57.72 -7.01
C LEU A 233 -60.70 56.80 -7.84
N LEU A 234 -61.29 55.78 -7.22
CA LEU A 234 -62.29 54.93 -7.88
C LEU A 234 -63.48 55.76 -8.36
N ASN A 235 -63.95 56.70 -7.52
CA ASN A 235 -65.06 57.59 -7.88
C ASN A 235 -64.65 58.60 -8.97
N ARG A 236 -63.45 59.17 -8.90
CA ARG A 236 -62.96 60.11 -9.91
C ARG A 236 -62.86 59.50 -11.30
N TYR A 237 -62.50 58.22 -11.39
CA TYR A 237 -62.38 57.50 -12.66
C TYR A 237 -63.58 56.57 -12.94
N ILE A 238 -64.71 56.79 -12.26
CA ILE A 238 -65.89 55.91 -12.38
C ILE A 238 -66.35 55.77 -13.83
N ASP A 239 -66.41 56.86 -14.59
CA ASP A 239 -66.83 56.83 -16.01
C ASP A 239 -65.91 55.96 -16.88
N GLU A 240 -64.61 55.96 -16.60
CA GLU A 240 -63.65 55.11 -17.31
C GLU A 240 -63.83 53.64 -16.89
N ILE A 241 -64.11 53.36 -15.61
CA ILE A 241 -64.42 51.99 -15.14
C ILE A 241 -65.73 51.50 -15.78
N LEU A 242 -66.78 52.32 -15.79
CA LEU A 242 -68.05 52.00 -16.44
C LEU A 242 -67.85 51.74 -17.94
N TYR A 243 -67.11 52.60 -18.63
CA TYR A 243 -66.76 52.40 -20.06
C TYR A 243 -65.94 51.13 -20.27
N PHE A 244 -65.00 50.83 -19.37
CA PHE A 244 -64.21 49.59 -19.40
C PHE A 244 -65.13 48.37 -19.34
N PHE A 245 -66.06 48.31 -18.39
CA PHE A 245 -66.99 47.19 -18.29
C PHE A 245 -68.05 47.20 -19.40
N GLU A 246 -68.48 48.36 -19.92
CA GLU A 246 -69.35 48.44 -21.08
C GLU A 246 -68.73 47.78 -22.33
N ARG A 247 -67.45 48.08 -22.61
CA ARG A 247 -66.75 47.59 -23.81
C ARG A 247 -66.13 46.21 -23.67
N THR A 248 -65.78 45.80 -22.45
CA THR A 248 -65.23 44.47 -22.19
C THR A 248 -66.34 43.46 -21.92
N LYS A 249 -65.99 42.17 -21.84
CA LYS A 249 -66.93 41.08 -21.54
C LYS A 249 -66.76 40.52 -20.12
N TYR A 250 -65.95 41.16 -19.28
CA TYR A 250 -65.68 40.70 -17.91
C TYR A 250 -66.96 40.78 -17.06
N ASN A 251 -67.27 39.72 -16.34
CA ASN A 251 -68.46 39.63 -15.48
C ASN A 251 -68.13 39.09 -14.08
N VAL A 252 -66.90 38.65 -13.83
CA VAL A 252 -66.42 38.32 -12.48
C VAL A 252 -65.09 39.04 -12.25
N VAL A 253 -64.94 39.70 -11.12
CA VAL A 253 -63.70 40.36 -10.69
C VAL A 253 -63.18 39.64 -9.47
N VAL A 254 -61.99 39.07 -9.55
CA VAL A 254 -61.35 38.36 -8.43
C VAL A 254 -60.30 39.27 -7.81
N ILE A 255 -60.43 39.56 -6.53
CA ILE A 255 -59.59 40.48 -5.78
C ILE A 255 -58.86 39.69 -4.69
N GLU A 256 -57.53 39.64 -4.78
CA GLU A 256 -56.66 38.90 -3.85
C GLU A 256 -55.73 39.82 -3.05
N ASP A 257 -55.26 39.33 -1.89
CA ASP A 257 -54.32 40.00 -0.98
C ASP A 257 -54.81 41.34 -0.38
N LEU A 258 -56.12 41.61 -0.41
CA LEU A 258 -56.71 42.83 0.17
C LEU A 258 -56.66 42.83 1.72
N ASP A 259 -56.59 41.64 2.31
CA ASP A 259 -56.55 41.40 3.76
C ASP A 259 -55.29 41.90 4.46
N ARG A 260 -54.16 42.01 3.74
CA ARG A 260 -52.88 42.49 4.30
C ARG A 260 -52.94 43.93 4.82
N PHE A 261 -53.84 44.75 4.26
CA PHE A 261 -53.91 46.18 4.53
C PHE A 261 -54.71 46.54 5.80
N LYS A 262 -55.36 45.55 6.45
CA LYS A 262 -56.15 45.70 7.70
C LYS A 262 -57.08 46.93 7.72
N ASN A 263 -57.63 47.33 6.56
CA ASN A 263 -58.47 48.50 6.39
C ASN A 263 -59.84 48.08 5.85
N THR A 264 -60.92 48.39 6.57
CA THR A 264 -62.30 48.03 6.18
C THR A 264 -62.93 49.01 5.18
N GLU A 265 -62.40 50.23 5.06
CA GLU A 265 -62.96 51.32 4.21
C GLU A 265 -62.93 50.96 2.72
N ILE A 266 -61.87 50.29 2.27
CA ILE A 266 -61.74 49.85 0.87
C ILE A 266 -62.83 48.85 0.45
N PHE A 267 -63.30 48.00 1.38
CA PHE A 267 -64.39 47.06 1.11
C PHE A 267 -65.71 47.79 0.88
N ILE A 268 -65.96 48.89 1.60
CA ILE A 268 -67.15 49.76 1.39
C ILE A 268 -67.12 50.32 -0.04
N LYS A 269 -66.00 50.94 -0.44
CA LYS A 269 -65.86 51.56 -1.77
C LYS A 269 -65.97 50.56 -2.92
N LEU A 270 -65.38 49.38 -2.78
CA LEU A 270 -65.48 48.34 -3.80
C LEU A 270 -66.91 47.78 -3.93
N ARG A 271 -67.62 47.66 -2.81
CA ARG A 271 -69.03 47.27 -2.80
C ARG A 271 -69.93 48.31 -3.46
N GLU A 272 -69.69 49.60 -3.19
CA GLU A 272 -70.38 50.72 -3.86
C GLU A 272 -70.09 50.72 -5.37
N LEU A 273 -68.84 50.55 -5.78
CA LEU A 273 -68.44 50.44 -7.19
C LEU A 273 -69.17 49.28 -7.89
N ASN A 274 -69.21 48.10 -7.26
CA ASN A 274 -69.90 46.94 -7.82
C ASN A 274 -71.42 47.18 -7.95
N THR A 275 -72.01 47.88 -6.97
CA THR A 275 -73.41 48.30 -7.03
C THR A 275 -73.67 49.22 -8.22
N LEU A 276 -72.82 50.23 -8.43
CA LEU A 276 -72.93 51.14 -9.58
C LEU A 276 -72.78 50.43 -10.92
N LEU A 277 -71.83 49.49 -11.01
CA LEU A 277 -71.60 48.69 -12.22
C LEU A 277 -72.82 47.86 -12.62
N ASN A 278 -73.54 47.29 -11.65
CA ASN A 278 -74.74 46.50 -11.90
C ASN A 278 -76.01 47.35 -12.13
N GLN A 279 -76.03 48.60 -11.69
CA GLN A 279 -77.13 49.54 -11.93
C GLN A 279 -76.99 50.33 -13.23
N TYR A 280 -75.81 50.32 -13.85
CA TYR A 280 -75.56 51.08 -15.08
C TYR A 280 -76.22 50.43 -16.30
N GLU A 281 -77.22 51.12 -16.88
CA GLU A 281 -78.14 50.60 -17.91
C GLU A 281 -77.44 49.99 -19.15
N LYS A 282 -76.26 50.49 -19.52
CA LYS A 282 -75.52 49.98 -20.69
C LYS A 282 -74.83 48.65 -20.44
N ILE A 283 -74.60 48.29 -19.17
CA ILE A 283 -74.04 46.98 -18.79
C ILE A 283 -75.21 46.03 -18.54
N LYS A 284 -75.56 45.23 -19.57
CA LYS A 284 -76.69 44.28 -19.51
C LYS A 284 -76.31 42.91 -18.93
N ARG A 285 -75.33 42.85 -18.03
CA ARG A 285 -74.84 41.60 -17.42
C ARG A 285 -74.52 41.82 -15.95
N ASN A 286 -74.75 40.80 -15.13
CA ASN A 286 -74.37 40.82 -13.73
C ASN A 286 -72.82 40.78 -13.60
N ILE A 287 -72.27 41.69 -12.79
CA ILE A 287 -70.87 41.78 -12.42
C ILE A 287 -70.74 41.35 -10.95
N VAL A 288 -69.94 40.32 -10.69
CA VAL A 288 -69.73 39.78 -9.34
C VAL A 288 -68.28 39.98 -8.91
N PHE A 289 -68.05 40.47 -7.69
CA PHE A 289 -66.72 40.61 -7.10
C PHE A 289 -66.48 39.45 -6.12
N ILE A 290 -65.37 38.74 -6.29
CA ILE A 290 -64.91 37.65 -5.42
C ILE A 290 -63.68 38.14 -4.65
N TYR A 291 -63.69 38.02 -3.33
CA TYR A 291 -62.63 38.49 -2.43
C TYR A 291 -61.96 37.30 -1.76
N ALA A 292 -60.66 37.09 -1.99
CA ALA A 292 -59.89 36.06 -1.28
C ALA A 292 -59.27 36.65 -0.01
N LEU A 293 -59.74 36.22 1.17
CA LEU A 293 -59.43 36.86 2.46
C LEU A 293 -58.99 35.85 3.52
N LYS A 294 -58.18 36.27 4.51
CA LYS A 294 -58.00 35.54 5.77
C LYS A 294 -59.29 35.54 6.61
N ASP A 295 -59.48 34.51 7.43
CA ASP A 295 -60.64 34.44 8.33
C ASP A 295 -60.67 35.58 9.37
N GLU A 296 -59.50 36.05 9.80
CA GLU A 296 -59.33 37.05 10.87
C GLU A 296 -59.44 38.52 10.41
N VAL A 297 -59.74 38.78 9.13
CA VAL A 297 -59.74 40.15 8.56
C VAL A 297 -60.78 41.04 9.22
N PHE A 298 -61.90 40.45 9.65
CA PHE A 298 -62.96 41.14 10.37
C PHE A 298 -62.96 40.64 11.82
N LYS A 299 -62.65 41.53 12.76
CA LYS A 299 -62.61 41.19 14.19
C LYS A 299 -64.00 40.99 14.81
N ASP A 300 -65.07 41.47 14.15
CA ASP A 300 -66.46 41.41 14.61
C ASP A 300 -67.38 40.70 13.60
N HIS A 301 -68.64 40.42 13.99
CA HIS A 301 -69.70 39.83 13.14
C HIS A 301 -70.08 40.64 11.87
N SER A 302 -69.33 41.68 11.51
CA SER A 302 -69.59 42.58 10.39
C SER A 302 -69.34 41.98 9.00
N ARG A 303 -68.69 40.81 8.88
CA ARG A 303 -68.38 40.20 7.56
C ARG A 303 -69.62 39.95 6.69
N THR A 304 -70.76 39.60 7.29
CA THR A 304 -72.04 39.40 6.58
C THR A 304 -72.68 40.69 6.08
N LYS A 305 -72.19 41.87 6.49
CA LYS A 305 -72.63 43.17 5.96
C LYS A 305 -71.94 43.52 4.63
N PHE A 306 -70.78 42.93 4.35
CA PHE A 306 -69.97 43.25 3.18
C PHE A 306 -70.15 42.27 2.02
N PHE A 307 -70.50 41.01 2.33
CA PHE A 307 -70.61 39.94 1.35
C PHE A 307 -71.97 39.26 1.45
N GLU A 308 -72.64 39.11 0.31
CA GLU A 308 -73.89 38.34 0.21
C GLU A 308 -73.66 36.83 0.38
N PHE A 309 -72.44 36.34 0.10
CA PHE A 309 -72.09 34.93 0.17
C PHE A 309 -70.65 34.74 0.66
N ILE A 310 -70.41 33.77 1.55
CA ILE A 310 -69.09 33.48 2.12
C ILE A 310 -68.79 31.99 1.96
N ILE A 311 -67.63 31.65 1.41
CA ILE A 311 -67.18 30.27 1.15
C ILE A 311 -65.89 30.02 1.93
N PRO A 312 -65.88 29.13 2.95
CA PRO A 312 -64.67 28.79 3.69
C PRO A 312 -63.82 27.76 2.93
N ILE A 313 -62.49 27.92 2.98
CA ILE A 313 -61.48 26.98 2.46
C ILE A 313 -60.76 26.33 3.64
N ILE A 314 -60.85 25.01 3.72
CA ILE A 314 -60.12 24.20 4.70
C ILE A 314 -58.68 24.03 4.21
N PRO A 315 -57.65 24.26 5.05
CA PRO A 315 -56.27 24.14 4.62
C PRO A 315 -55.92 22.69 4.26
N VAL A 316 -55.28 22.52 3.10
CA VAL A 316 -54.81 21.21 2.62
C VAL A 316 -53.70 20.65 3.52
N VAL A 317 -52.99 21.53 4.23
CA VAL A 317 -51.90 21.19 5.16
C VAL A 317 -52.24 21.69 6.54
N ASN A 318 -52.09 20.82 7.53
CA ASN A 318 -52.15 21.13 8.95
C ASN A 318 -51.05 20.34 9.67
N ILE A 319 -50.84 20.64 10.95
CA ILE A 319 -49.85 19.96 11.80
C ILE A 319 -50.00 18.43 11.80
N GLN A 320 -51.22 17.92 11.59
CA GLN A 320 -51.52 16.50 11.64
C GLN A 320 -51.19 15.76 10.33
N ASN A 321 -51.10 16.45 9.19
CA ASN A 321 -50.93 15.83 7.87
C ASN A 321 -49.69 16.31 7.10
N SER A 322 -48.93 17.25 7.67
CA SER A 322 -47.68 17.77 7.11
C SER A 322 -46.62 16.67 6.91
N CYS A 323 -46.58 15.69 7.81
CA CYS A 323 -45.75 14.49 7.70
C CYS A 323 -46.06 13.68 6.42
N ASP A 324 -47.34 13.39 6.15
CA ASP A 324 -47.77 12.67 4.94
C ASP A 324 -47.32 13.39 3.66
N ILE A 325 -47.19 14.71 3.72
CA ILE A 325 -46.74 15.52 2.59
C ILE A 325 -45.24 15.40 2.39
N PHE A 326 -44.45 15.37 3.47
CA PHE A 326 -43.02 15.04 3.37
C PHE A 326 -42.82 13.66 2.74
N PHE A 327 -43.58 12.65 3.16
CA PHE A 327 -43.53 11.31 2.56
C PHE A 327 -43.96 11.30 1.09
N ARG A 328 -45.08 11.94 0.73
CA ARG A 328 -45.51 12.06 -0.67
C ARG A 328 -44.47 12.76 -1.53
N LEU A 329 -43.78 13.77 -1.00
CA LEU A 329 -42.71 14.47 -1.74
C LEU A 329 -41.44 13.62 -1.84
N LYS A 330 -41.12 12.81 -0.82
CA LYS A 330 -40.06 11.80 -0.85
C LYS A 330 -40.33 10.74 -1.92
N GLU A 331 -41.55 10.20 -1.97
CA GLU A 331 -42.01 9.24 -2.99
C GLU A 331 -42.04 9.83 -4.40
N LYS A 332 -42.49 11.09 -4.54
CA LYS A 332 -42.55 11.80 -5.82
C LYS A 332 -41.15 12.01 -6.42
N TYR A 333 -40.11 12.05 -5.58
CA TYR A 333 -38.73 12.30 -5.97
C TYR A 333 -37.77 11.21 -5.46
N PRO A 334 -37.88 9.96 -5.99
CA PRO A 334 -37.16 8.81 -5.46
C PRO A 334 -35.63 8.89 -5.68
N ASP A 335 -35.18 9.59 -6.73
CA ASP A 335 -33.76 9.81 -7.05
C ASP A 335 -33.19 11.08 -6.39
N SER A 336 -33.87 11.63 -5.37
CA SER A 336 -33.46 12.88 -4.71
C SER A 336 -32.85 12.66 -3.34
N VAL A 337 -32.08 13.65 -2.89
CA VAL A 337 -31.43 13.72 -1.56
C VAL A 337 -32.41 13.60 -0.38
N LEU A 338 -33.72 13.68 -0.65
CA LEU A 338 -34.79 13.48 0.33
C LEU A 338 -34.91 12.01 0.77
N LYS A 339 -34.45 11.04 -0.02
CA LYS A 339 -34.47 9.61 0.35
C LYS A 339 -33.66 9.35 1.62
N ASP A 340 -32.57 10.09 1.77
CA ASP A 340 -31.58 9.92 2.85
C ASP A 340 -31.99 10.64 4.14
N LEU A 341 -33.17 11.27 4.19
CA LEU A 341 -33.75 11.78 5.43
C LEU A 341 -34.51 10.65 6.14
N SER A 342 -34.31 10.47 7.45
CA SER A 342 -35.00 9.41 8.18
C SER A 342 -36.51 9.66 8.30
N ASP A 343 -37.29 8.59 8.27
CA ASP A 343 -38.75 8.69 8.29
C ASP A 343 -39.26 9.19 9.65
N ASP A 344 -38.68 8.69 10.75
CA ASP A 344 -38.99 9.13 12.11
C ASP A 344 -38.73 10.65 12.29
N PHE A 345 -37.63 11.15 11.72
CA PHE A 345 -37.27 12.56 11.76
C PHE A 345 -38.29 13.44 11.02
N LEU A 346 -38.74 13.02 9.84
CA LEU A 346 -39.75 13.74 9.06
C LEU A 346 -41.12 13.72 9.75
N GLN A 347 -41.44 12.63 10.44
CA GLN A 347 -42.66 12.51 11.22
C GLN A 347 -42.68 13.49 12.39
N ASP A 348 -41.60 13.54 13.16
CA ASP A 348 -41.51 14.46 14.30
C ASP A 348 -41.44 15.93 13.86
N LEU A 349 -40.74 16.24 12.76
CA LEU A 349 -40.71 17.59 12.21
C LEU A 349 -42.07 18.07 11.70
N GLY A 350 -42.90 17.17 11.16
CA GLY A 350 -44.24 17.50 10.69
C GLY A 350 -45.09 18.19 11.76
N LEU A 351 -44.89 17.83 13.03
CA LEU A 351 -45.63 18.37 14.16
C LEU A 351 -45.45 19.88 14.39
N TYR A 352 -44.49 20.51 13.71
CA TYR A 352 -44.17 21.93 13.88
C TYR A 352 -44.43 22.79 12.62
N ILE A 353 -44.92 22.19 11.53
CA ILE A 353 -45.15 22.91 10.26
C ILE A 353 -46.60 22.76 9.81
N ASP A 354 -47.31 23.88 9.67
CA ASP A 354 -48.73 23.94 9.30
C ASP A 354 -49.01 24.57 7.91
N ASP A 355 -48.00 25.12 7.23
CA ASP A 355 -48.15 25.78 5.92
C ASP A 355 -47.43 25.00 4.79
N MET A 356 -48.17 24.67 3.72
CA MET A 356 -47.65 24.00 2.51
C MET A 356 -46.51 24.74 1.83
N ARG A 357 -46.51 26.08 1.87
CA ARG A 357 -45.45 26.90 1.28
C ARG A 357 -44.17 26.76 2.07
N ILE A 358 -44.25 26.66 3.40
CA ILE A 358 -43.10 26.41 4.26
C ILE A 358 -42.54 25.01 3.95
N VAL A 359 -43.38 23.98 3.92
CA VAL A 359 -42.97 22.60 3.55
C VAL A 359 -42.23 22.58 2.20
N LYS A 360 -42.83 23.16 1.15
CA LYS A 360 -42.22 23.22 -0.19
C LYS A 360 -40.93 24.04 -0.20
N ASN A 361 -40.89 25.17 0.51
CA ASN A 361 -39.70 26.02 0.53
C ASN A 361 -38.55 25.34 1.30
N CYS A 362 -38.82 24.68 2.42
CA CYS A 362 -37.85 23.85 3.14
C CYS A 362 -37.23 22.81 2.21
N ILE A 363 -38.03 22.10 1.41
CA ILE A 363 -37.53 21.10 0.46
C ILE A 363 -36.69 21.73 -0.66
N ASN A 364 -37.14 22.86 -1.23
CA ASN A 364 -36.38 23.56 -2.26
C ASN A 364 -35.04 24.07 -1.74
N GLU A 365 -35.05 24.71 -0.57
CA GLU A 365 -33.84 25.19 0.07
C GLU A 365 -32.92 24.04 0.44
N PHE A 366 -33.44 22.93 0.97
CA PHE A 366 -32.66 21.74 1.26
C PHE A 366 -31.96 21.19 0.03
N LYS A 367 -32.67 21.03 -1.10
CA LYS A 367 -32.05 20.62 -2.37
C LYS A 367 -30.90 21.55 -2.80
N ILE A 368 -31.00 22.85 -2.52
CA ILE A 368 -29.94 23.82 -2.87
C ILE A 368 -28.79 23.76 -1.87
N TYR A 369 -29.09 23.76 -0.58
CA TYR A 369 -28.10 23.76 0.50
C TYR A 369 -27.32 22.46 0.50
N ASP A 370 -27.98 21.31 0.36
CA ASP A 370 -27.31 20.01 0.26
C ASP A 370 -26.34 19.99 -0.93
N LYS A 371 -26.77 20.45 -2.11
CA LYS A 371 -25.88 20.55 -3.29
C LYS A 371 -24.71 21.51 -3.11
N LYS A 372 -24.86 22.57 -2.31
CA LYS A 372 -23.81 23.59 -2.09
C LYS A 372 -22.86 23.22 -0.97
N ILE A 373 -23.36 22.58 0.08
CA ILE A 373 -22.61 22.25 1.30
C ILE A 373 -21.97 20.86 1.17
N ASN A 374 -22.69 19.88 0.64
CA ASN A 374 -22.26 18.49 0.50
C ASN A 374 -21.67 18.17 -0.90
N LYS A 375 -21.07 19.15 -1.57
CA LYS A 375 -20.60 19.00 -2.95
C LYS A 375 -19.42 18.00 -3.05
N LYS A 376 -19.73 16.76 -3.44
CA LYS A 376 -18.80 15.71 -3.88
C LYS A 376 -18.22 16.03 -5.27
N ASP A 377 -17.36 17.05 -5.38
CA ASP A 377 -16.61 17.33 -6.62
C ASP A 377 -15.11 16.92 -6.54
N TYR A 378 -14.71 16.16 -5.52
CA TYR A 378 -13.37 15.57 -5.46
C TYR A 378 -13.47 14.07 -5.10
N SER A 379 -12.77 13.27 -5.90
CA SER A 379 -12.64 11.79 -5.91
C SER A 379 -13.88 10.96 -6.26
N GLU A 380 -14.21 10.89 -7.55
CA GLU A 380 -14.89 9.72 -8.15
C GLU A 380 -13.91 8.71 -8.78
N GLU A 381 -12.58 8.88 -8.62
CA GLU A 381 -11.57 7.96 -9.17
C GLU A 381 -10.93 7.02 -8.14
N CYS A 382 -11.19 7.17 -6.84
CA CYS A 382 -10.57 6.33 -5.82
C CYS A 382 -11.64 5.77 -4.89
N PHE A 383 -12.40 4.77 -5.33
CA PHE A 383 -13.05 3.72 -4.52
C PHE A 383 -13.95 2.94 -5.51
N GLU A 384 -13.29 2.16 -6.38
CA GLU A 384 -13.99 1.07 -7.04
C GLU A 384 -14.42 0.07 -5.97
N LYS A 385 -15.69 -0.31 -6.07
CA LYS A 385 -16.34 -1.32 -5.24
C LYS A 385 -15.66 -2.66 -5.44
N GLU A 386 -14.90 -3.11 -4.45
CA GLU A 386 -14.76 -4.55 -4.18
C GLU A 386 -14.96 -4.81 -2.69
N ASN A 387 -15.75 -5.84 -2.45
CA ASN A 387 -16.12 -6.45 -1.17
C ASN A 387 -17.32 -5.83 -0.43
N SER A 388 -18.46 -6.46 -0.72
CA SER A 388 -19.62 -6.62 0.15
C SER A 388 -19.23 -7.17 1.53
N ASP A 389 -19.87 -6.62 2.55
CA ASP A 389 -20.08 -7.13 3.92
C ASP A 389 -19.50 -6.24 5.04
N ASP A 390 -19.82 -4.95 5.03
CA ASP A 390 -19.73 -4.10 6.23
C ASP A 390 -20.88 -3.07 6.23
N GLU A 391 -22.00 -3.41 6.86
CA GLU A 391 -23.21 -2.57 7.02
C GLU A 391 -23.03 -1.38 8.00
N VAL A 392 -21.82 -1.06 8.47
CA VAL A 392 -21.63 -0.17 9.64
C VAL A 392 -21.38 1.31 9.28
N ASN A 393 -21.06 1.65 8.02
CA ASN A 393 -20.61 3.01 7.66
C ASN A 393 -21.62 3.89 6.91
N GLU A 394 -22.88 3.47 6.73
CA GLU A 394 -23.92 4.31 6.09
C GLU A 394 -24.58 5.31 7.06
N GLU A 395 -24.58 5.06 8.37
CA GLU A 395 -25.31 5.90 9.36
C GLU A 395 -24.71 7.31 9.53
N SER A 396 -23.39 7.48 9.36
CA SER A 396 -22.73 8.77 9.63
C SER A 396 -23.11 9.88 8.65
N HIS A 397 -23.35 9.53 7.37
CA HIS A 397 -23.72 10.49 6.33
C HIS A 397 -25.20 10.88 6.39
N VAL A 398 -26.09 9.95 6.75
CA VAL A 398 -27.53 10.19 6.94
C VAL A 398 -27.76 11.26 8.02
N HIS A 399 -27.04 11.15 9.14
CA HIS A 399 -27.23 12.05 10.28
C HIS A 399 -26.87 13.51 9.98
N ASN A 400 -25.89 13.76 9.09
CA ASN A 400 -25.52 15.13 8.69
C ASN A 400 -26.61 15.80 7.84
N ARG A 401 -27.39 15.04 7.06
CA ARG A 401 -28.48 15.58 6.23
C ARG A 401 -29.72 15.91 7.05
N ASN A 402 -30.03 15.10 8.06
CA ASN A 402 -31.09 15.44 9.03
C ASN A 402 -30.77 16.75 9.75
N LYS A 403 -29.53 16.94 10.23
CA LYS A 403 -29.07 18.21 10.85
C LYS A 403 -29.23 19.41 9.90
N LEU A 404 -28.79 19.25 8.65
CA LEU A 404 -28.96 20.30 7.63
C LEU A 404 -30.44 20.62 7.37
N PHE A 405 -31.29 19.61 7.22
CA PHE A 405 -32.72 19.81 6.98
C PHE A 405 -33.41 20.48 8.16
N ALA A 406 -33.10 20.04 9.39
CA ALA A 406 -33.61 20.64 10.63
C ALA A 406 -33.28 22.13 10.70
N LEU A 407 -32.05 22.51 10.34
CA LEU A 407 -31.62 23.90 10.33
C LEU A 407 -32.31 24.72 9.22
N ILE A 408 -32.66 24.11 8.09
CA ILE A 408 -33.43 24.75 7.03
C ILE A 408 -34.89 24.93 7.44
N VAL A 409 -35.48 23.96 8.15
CA VAL A 409 -36.80 24.13 8.77
C VAL A 409 -36.75 25.27 9.78
N TYR A 410 -35.73 25.28 10.65
CA TYR A 410 -35.51 26.37 11.60
C TYR A 410 -35.39 27.74 10.92
N LYS A 411 -34.65 27.83 9.80
CA LYS A 411 -34.55 29.04 8.98
C LYS A 411 -35.89 29.50 8.41
N ASN A 412 -36.75 28.58 8.00
CA ASN A 412 -38.06 28.91 7.42
C ASN A 412 -39.10 29.29 8.47
N LEU A 413 -39.03 28.69 9.67
CA LEU A 413 -39.91 29.03 10.79
C LEU A 413 -39.47 30.31 11.51
N TYR A 414 -38.15 30.51 11.68
CA TYR A 414 -37.57 31.62 12.45
C TYR A 414 -36.46 32.36 11.66
N PRO A 415 -36.80 33.00 10.52
CA PRO A 415 -35.80 33.62 9.64
C PRO A 415 -34.99 34.74 10.32
N ASP A 416 -35.59 35.49 11.22
CA ASP A 416 -34.91 36.58 11.95
C ASP A 416 -33.85 36.06 12.92
N ASP A 417 -34.11 34.94 13.60
CA ASP A 417 -33.13 34.34 14.51
C ASP A 417 -32.01 33.63 13.72
N PHE A 418 -32.39 32.93 12.65
CA PHE A 418 -31.43 32.31 11.74
C PHE A 418 -30.48 33.34 11.09
N ALA A 419 -30.98 34.54 10.75
CA ALA A 419 -30.12 35.61 10.24
C ALA A 419 -29.07 36.04 11.28
N LYS A 420 -29.44 36.12 12.56
CA LYS A 420 -28.53 36.46 13.67
C LYS A 420 -27.51 35.36 13.95
N LEU A 421 -27.81 34.09 13.68
CA LEU A 421 -26.87 32.98 13.86
C LEU A 421 -25.55 33.20 13.10
N SER A 422 -25.60 33.81 11.90
CA SER A 422 -24.40 34.13 11.13
C SER A 422 -23.41 35.05 11.86
N GLN A 423 -23.88 35.82 12.84
CA GLN A 423 -23.10 36.72 13.69
C GLN A 423 -22.88 36.15 15.11
N ASN A 424 -23.17 34.86 15.32
CA ASN A 424 -23.16 34.20 16.63
C ASN A 424 -24.09 34.91 17.65
N GLN A 425 -25.26 35.36 17.19
CA GLN A 425 -26.30 36.03 17.97
C GLN A 425 -27.64 35.35 17.76
N GLY A 426 -28.63 35.66 18.60
CA GLY A 426 -29.97 35.04 18.55
C GLY A 426 -30.17 34.02 19.65
N ASP A 427 -31.42 33.55 19.78
CA ASP A 427 -31.87 32.68 20.85
C ASP A 427 -31.08 31.36 20.82
N LEU A 428 -30.91 30.76 19.64
CA LEU A 428 -30.20 29.48 19.48
C LEU A 428 -28.68 29.61 19.74
N ALA A 429 -28.05 30.74 19.37
CA ALA A 429 -26.63 30.96 19.66
C ALA A 429 -26.36 31.19 21.17
N GLU A 430 -27.30 31.81 21.89
CA GLU A 430 -27.20 32.02 23.34
C GLU A 430 -27.23 30.70 24.11
N ILE A 431 -28.05 29.74 23.67
CA ILE A 431 -28.11 28.38 24.24
C ILE A 431 -26.73 27.72 24.20
N PHE A 432 -26.06 27.77 23.03
CA PHE A 432 -24.73 27.18 22.87
C PHE A 432 -23.66 27.86 23.73
N LYS A 433 -23.73 29.18 23.91
CA LYS A 433 -22.79 29.90 24.79
C LYS A 433 -22.96 29.54 26.26
N ARG A 434 -24.20 29.39 26.73
CA ARG A 434 -24.52 29.10 28.14
C ARG A 434 -24.30 27.64 28.55
N LYS A 435 -24.09 26.72 27.59
CA LYS A 435 -23.87 25.30 27.87
C LYS A 435 -22.82 25.08 28.97
N LYS A 436 -21.66 25.73 28.86
CA LYS A 436 -20.56 25.57 29.82
C LYS A 436 -20.96 25.97 31.24
N ASP A 437 -21.66 27.10 31.37
CA ASP A 437 -22.12 27.61 32.67
C ASP A 437 -23.16 26.70 33.31
N ILE A 438 -24.11 26.19 32.51
CA ILE A 438 -25.15 25.25 32.96
C ILE A 438 -24.51 23.95 33.44
N VAL A 439 -23.61 23.37 32.63
CA VAL A 439 -22.89 22.13 32.98
C VAL A 439 -22.08 22.32 34.26
N GLN A 440 -21.34 23.42 34.42
CA GLN A 440 -20.57 23.69 35.64
C GLN A 440 -21.43 23.80 36.90
N ASN A 441 -22.65 24.32 36.80
CA ASN A 441 -23.56 24.39 37.94
C ASN A 441 -24.10 23.00 38.32
N GLU A 442 -24.41 22.15 37.36
CA GLU A 442 -24.83 20.76 37.64
C GLU A 442 -23.70 19.92 38.22
N LEU A 443 -22.47 20.11 37.77
CA LEU A 443 -21.30 19.41 38.32
C LEU A 443 -21.14 19.66 39.82
N LYS A 444 -21.41 20.88 40.29
CA LYS A 444 -21.39 21.18 41.73
C LYS A 444 -22.48 20.44 42.51
N SER A 445 -23.65 20.22 41.91
CA SER A 445 -24.70 19.40 42.52
C SER A 445 -24.26 17.95 42.62
N ILE A 446 -23.68 17.41 41.55
CA ILE A 446 -23.17 16.03 41.51
C ILE A 446 -22.04 15.81 42.53
N GLU A 447 -21.12 16.77 42.67
CA GLU A 447 -20.03 16.71 43.66
C GLU A 447 -20.57 16.65 45.10
N LYS A 448 -21.64 17.41 45.39
CA LYS A 448 -22.33 17.35 46.67
C LYS A 448 -22.99 15.99 46.90
N GLU A 449 -23.65 15.43 45.90
CA GLU A 449 -24.27 14.10 45.99
C GLU A 449 -23.24 12.98 46.20
N ILE A 450 -22.07 13.06 45.55
CA ILE A 450 -20.96 12.13 45.78
C ILE A 450 -20.50 12.19 47.24
N SER A 451 -20.33 13.40 47.78
CA SER A 451 -19.94 13.60 49.20
C SER A 451 -20.97 12.98 50.16
N GLU A 452 -22.25 13.09 49.84
CA GLU A 452 -23.34 12.47 50.62
C GLU A 452 -23.31 10.93 50.54
N LEU A 453 -23.01 10.35 49.36
CA LEU A 453 -22.87 8.90 49.17
C LEU A 453 -21.62 8.34 49.87
N GLU A 454 -20.50 9.06 49.87
CA GLU A 454 -19.29 8.68 50.60
C GLU A 454 -19.52 8.64 52.12
N ALA A 455 -20.28 9.62 52.64
CA ALA A 455 -20.69 9.63 54.04
C ALA A 455 -21.57 8.41 54.39
N GLN A 456 -22.45 7.98 53.48
CA GLN A 456 -23.24 6.76 53.67
C GLN A 456 -22.38 5.49 53.74
N ILE A 457 -21.32 5.39 52.92
CA ILE A 457 -20.37 4.25 53.00
C ILE A 457 -19.73 4.19 54.38
N GLN A 458 -19.23 5.32 54.89
CA GLN A 458 -18.61 5.36 56.22
C GLN A 458 -19.57 4.91 57.34
N GLU A 459 -20.86 5.23 57.24
CA GLU A 459 -21.86 4.77 58.22
C GLU A 459 -22.14 3.26 58.12
N VAL A 460 -22.11 2.68 56.91
CA VAL A 460 -22.27 1.23 56.71
C VAL A 460 -21.04 0.46 57.21
N GLU A 461 -19.83 0.98 57.00
CA GLU A 461 -18.57 0.37 57.45
C GLU A 461 -18.43 0.34 58.97
N LYS A 462 -18.95 1.36 59.67
CA LYS A 462 -18.96 1.41 61.14
C LYS A 462 -19.87 0.37 61.80
N GLN A 463 -20.74 -0.31 61.04
CA GLN A 463 -21.60 -1.36 61.60
C GLN A 463 -20.75 -2.57 62.04
N ILE A 464 -21.13 -3.23 63.14
CA ILE A 464 -20.52 -4.48 63.60
C ILE A 464 -21.08 -5.64 62.76
N ASP A 465 -20.25 -6.63 62.41
CA ASP A 465 -20.74 -7.86 61.74
C ASP A 465 -21.54 -8.68 62.76
N LEU A 466 -22.87 -8.59 62.65
CA LEU A 466 -23.82 -9.28 63.52
C LEU A 466 -24.69 -10.19 62.66
N ASP A 467 -25.00 -11.39 63.14
CA ASP A 467 -26.09 -12.19 62.59
C ASP A 467 -27.45 -11.55 62.94
N ILE A 468 -28.49 -11.86 62.18
CA ILE A 468 -29.86 -11.37 62.43
C ILE A 468 -30.32 -11.76 63.84
N ALA A 469 -29.96 -12.96 64.31
CA ALA A 469 -30.23 -13.40 65.66
C ALA A 469 -29.52 -12.54 66.71
N GLU A 470 -28.27 -12.14 66.46
CA GLU A 470 -27.48 -11.28 67.35
C GLU A 470 -27.99 -9.83 67.34
N LEU A 471 -28.34 -9.29 66.16
CA LEU A 471 -28.99 -7.99 66.03
C LEU A 471 -30.28 -7.97 66.84
N ARG A 472 -31.17 -8.94 66.64
CA ARG A 472 -32.43 -9.04 67.40
C ARG A 472 -32.19 -9.24 68.88
N THR A 473 -31.15 -9.96 69.28
CA THR A 473 -30.78 -10.12 70.69
C THR A 473 -30.43 -8.77 71.33
N ILE A 474 -29.71 -7.89 70.64
CA ILE A 474 -29.40 -6.53 71.13
C ILE A 474 -30.69 -5.72 71.32
N TYR A 475 -31.61 -5.78 70.36
CA TYR A 475 -32.89 -5.07 70.44
C TYR A 475 -33.78 -5.64 71.56
N VAL A 476 -33.91 -6.97 71.67
CA VAL A 476 -34.68 -7.63 72.74
C VAL A 476 -34.06 -7.36 74.11
N ALA A 477 -32.74 -7.39 74.25
CA ALA A 477 -32.06 -7.06 75.50
C ALA A 477 -32.33 -5.61 75.93
N LYS A 478 -32.31 -4.66 74.99
CA LYS A 478 -32.63 -3.26 75.29
C LYS A 478 -34.11 -3.04 75.62
N ILE A 479 -35.00 -3.79 74.98
CA ILE A 479 -36.42 -3.85 75.32
C ILE A 479 -36.59 -4.32 76.77
N LEU A 480 -35.97 -5.43 77.16
CA LEU A 480 -36.05 -5.98 78.52
C LEU A 480 -35.45 -5.04 79.58
N GLU A 481 -34.35 -4.35 79.26
CA GLU A 481 -33.78 -3.30 80.11
C GLU A 481 -34.77 -2.14 80.33
N SER A 482 -35.48 -1.73 79.27
CA SER A 482 -36.43 -0.62 79.32
C SER A 482 -37.75 -0.96 80.03
N THR A 483 -38.13 -2.24 80.07
CA THR A 483 -39.35 -2.71 80.77
C THR A 483 -39.10 -3.08 82.22
N HIS A 484 -37.83 -3.15 82.67
CA HIS A 484 -37.41 -3.58 84.01
C HIS A 484 -37.99 -4.94 84.45
N ALA A 485 -38.34 -5.81 83.50
CA ALA A 485 -39.05 -7.06 83.76
C ALA A 485 -38.08 -8.24 83.97
N PHE A 486 -38.30 -9.04 85.03
CA PHE A 486 -37.62 -10.31 85.25
C PHE A 486 -38.35 -11.43 84.50
N ALA A 487 -38.04 -11.60 83.23
CA ALA A 487 -38.69 -12.59 82.39
C ALA A 487 -38.08 -13.99 82.56
N LYS A 488 -38.92 -15.01 82.77
CA LYS A 488 -38.53 -16.43 82.70
C LYS A 488 -38.49 -16.98 81.26
N ASN A 489 -38.96 -16.19 80.29
CA ASN A 489 -38.95 -16.55 78.88
C ASN A 489 -37.51 -16.67 78.36
N GLU A 490 -37.26 -17.68 77.53
CA GLU A 490 -36.01 -17.73 76.79
C GLU A 490 -35.98 -16.63 75.72
N ILE A 491 -34.87 -15.88 75.66
CA ILE A 491 -34.60 -14.85 74.63
C ILE A 491 -34.74 -15.44 73.21
N SER A 492 -34.43 -16.74 73.06
CA SER A 492 -34.61 -17.55 71.84
C SER A 492 -36.03 -17.48 71.25
N THR A 493 -37.04 -17.17 72.06
CA THR A 493 -38.44 -17.06 71.62
C THR A 493 -38.69 -15.75 70.87
N PHE A 494 -38.11 -14.64 71.33
CA PHE A 494 -38.37 -13.30 70.81
C PHE A 494 -37.50 -12.91 69.62
N ILE A 495 -36.38 -13.61 69.41
CA ILE A 495 -35.49 -13.39 68.26
C ILE A 495 -35.99 -14.08 66.97
N LYS A 496 -37.01 -14.95 67.08
CA LYS A 496 -37.67 -15.58 65.92
C LYS A 496 -38.39 -14.53 65.09
N ASP A 497 -38.30 -14.67 63.77
CA ASP A 497 -38.76 -13.67 62.79
C ASP A 497 -40.19 -13.17 63.03
N VAL A 498 -41.11 -14.11 63.22
CA VAL A 498 -42.54 -13.85 63.46
C VAL A 498 -42.80 -13.11 64.78
N GLU A 499 -42.08 -13.47 65.85
CA GLU A 499 -42.29 -12.87 67.17
C GLU A 499 -41.62 -11.50 67.27
N PHE A 500 -40.44 -11.32 66.67
CA PHE A 500 -39.76 -10.02 66.64
C PHE A 500 -40.54 -8.99 65.80
N HIS A 501 -41.07 -9.39 64.63
CA HIS A 501 -41.90 -8.52 63.81
C HIS A 501 -43.19 -8.11 64.53
N LYS A 502 -43.85 -9.04 65.24
CA LYS A 502 -45.01 -8.70 66.08
C LYS A 502 -44.65 -7.66 67.14
N ILE A 503 -43.51 -7.78 67.80
CA ILE A 503 -43.07 -6.81 68.82
C ILE A 503 -42.88 -5.42 68.19
N LYS A 504 -42.27 -5.35 67.00
CA LYS A 504 -42.04 -4.11 66.25
C LYS A 504 -43.35 -3.46 65.78
N GLU A 505 -44.26 -4.23 65.17
CA GLU A 505 -45.52 -3.71 64.63
C GLU A 505 -46.52 -3.31 65.72
N THR A 506 -46.65 -4.14 66.76
CA THR A 506 -47.62 -3.91 67.83
C THR A 506 -47.08 -3.00 68.93
N ASN A 507 -45.76 -2.74 68.95
CA ASN A 507 -45.10 -2.02 70.05
C ASN A 507 -45.40 -2.64 71.42
N THR A 508 -45.56 -3.97 71.47
CA THR A 508 -45.86 -4.72 72.70
C THR A 508 -45.01 -5.98 72.80
N ILE A 509 -44.63 -6.33 74.03
CA ILE A 509 -43.96 -7.59 74.34
C ILE A 509 -44.66 -8.29 75.50
N PHE A 510 -44.91 -9.59 75.35
CA PHE A 510 -45.54 -10.41 76.38
C PHE A 510 -44.46 -11.16 77.17
N LEU A 511 -44.29 -10.83 78.44
CA LEU A 511 -43.30 -11.43 79.32
C LEU A 511 -43.97 -12.22 80.43
N THR A 512 -43.31 -13.31 80.82
CA THR A 512 -43.73 -14.17 81.92
C THR A 512 -42.98 -13.74 83.16
N ASP A 513 -43.67 -13.08 84.08
CA ASP A 513 -43.08 -12.65 85.34
C ASP A 513 -43.07 -13.80 86.34
N CYS A 514 -42.03 -13.84 87.16
CA CYS A 514 -41.94 -14.71 88.31
C CYS A 514 -41.86 -13.82 89.55
N ASP A 515 -43.00 -13.54 90.18
CA ASP A 515 -43.03 -12.87 91.48
C ASP A 515 -42.26 -13.74 92.49
N PRO A 516 -41.07 -13.30 92.98
CA PRO A 516 -40.28 -14.10 93.90
C PRO A 516 -40.96 -14.28 95.27
N ARG A 517 -42.11 -13.62 95.52
CA ARG A 517 -42.89 -13.72 96.76
C ARG A 517 -44.03 -14.73 96.72
N ARG A 518 -44.31 -15.36 95.57
CA ARG A 518 -45.37 -16.37 95.43
C ARG A 518 -44.78 -17.78 95.29
N TYR A 519 -44.76 -18.54 96.39
CA TYR A 519 -44.55 -19.99 96.39
C TYR A 519 -45.77 -20.70 95.76
N GLY A 520 -45.89 -20.64 94.44
CA GLY A 520 -46.95 -21.29 93.68
C GLY A 520 -46.82 -21.01 92.18
N ASN A 521 -46.98 -22.04 91.35
CA ASN A 521 -46.79 -22.05 89.89
C ASN A 521 -47.82 -21.18 89.11
N ALA A 522 -48.09 -19.95 89.53
CA ALA A 522 -48.88 -19.00 88.74
C ALA A 522 -47.96 -18.26 87.77
N ILE A 523 -48.08 -18.62 86.49
CA ILE A 523 -47.39 -18.02 85.35
C ILE A 523 -48.33 -16.93 84.80
N ASP A 524 -48.17 -15.68 85.26
CA ASP A 524 -48.92 -14.57 84.69
C ASP A 524 -48.17 -14.03 83.46
N LYS A 525 -48.80 -14.08 82.28
CA LYS A 525 -48.32 -13.38 81.08
C LYS A 525 -48.72 -11.91 81.19
N LEU A 526 -47.72 -11.04 81.35
CA LEU A 526 -47.90 -9.60 81.42
C LEU A 526 -47.55 -8.96 80.08
N GLU A 527 -48.40 -8.02 79.65
CA GLU A 527 -48.18 -7.21 78.44
C GLU A 527 -47.45 -5.93 78.79
N TYR A 528 -46.33 -5.67 78.12
CA TYR A 528 -45.56 -4.44 78.25
C TYR A 528 -45.63 -3.65 76.95
N LYS A 529 -46.05 -2.39 77.05
CA LYS A 529 -45.99 -1.42 75.93
C LYS A 529 -44.59 -0.84 75.83
N ILE A 530 -44.05 -0.81 74.62
CA ILE A 530 -42.74 -0.27 74.29
C ILE A 530 -42.85 0.78 73.19
N ASN A 531 -41.84 1.63 73.06
CA ASN A 531 -41.69 2.52 71.90
C ASN A 531 -40.49 2.05 71.09
N PHE A 532 -40.74 1.28 70.04
CA PHE A 532 -39.66 0.67 69.26
C PHE A 532 -38.76 1.70 68.58
N SER A 533 -39.30 2.83 68.10
CA SER A 533 -38.50 3.90 67.47
C SER A 533 -37.56 4.62 68.47
N GLU A 534 -37.96 4.74 69.73
CA GLU A 534 -37.04 5.23 70.77
C GLU A 534 -35.94 4.22 71.09
N ILE A 535 -36.23 2.93 71.00
CA ILE A 535 -35.27 1.84 71.21
C ILE A 535 -34.28 1.80 70.05
N GLU A 536 -34.75 1.93 68.80
CA GLU A 536 -33.91 2.09 67.60
C GLU A 536 -32.91 3.23 67.79
N ARG A 537 -33.39 4.44 68.09
CA ARG A 537 -32.52 5.62 68.27
C ARG A 537 -31.51 5.48 69.42
N LYS A 538 -31.86 4.74 70.48
CA LYS A 538 -30.95 4.46 71.61
C LYS A 538 -29.88 3.43 71.26
N ILE A 539 -30.16 2.51 70.34
CA ILE A 539 -29.22 1.48 69.90
C ILE A 539 -28.35 2.01 68.75
N ASN A 540 -28.94 2.69 67.78
CA ASN A 540 -28.24 3.33 66.67
C ASN A 540 -28.94 4.65 66.28
N PRO A 541 -28.28 5.82 66.45
CA PRO A 541 -28.86 7.12 66.10
C PRO A 541 -28.97 7.40 64.59
N SER A 542 -28.20 6.69 63.75
CA SER A 542 -28.06 6.97 62.31
C SER A 542 -28.83 6.01 61.40
N LEU A 543 -29.04 4.75 61.81
CA LEU A 543 -29.74 3.72 61.01
C LEU A 543 -30.87 3.04 61.80
N SER A 544 -32.01 2.84 61.13
CA SER A 544 -33.16 2.08 61.65
C SER A 544 -32.88 0.58 61.76
N TYR A 545 -33.74 -0.16 62.45
CA TYR A 545 -33.63 -1.63 62.50
C TYR A 545 -33.78 -2.25 61.11
N ASP A 546 -34.68 -1.73 60.27
CA ASP A 546 -34.93 -2.27 58.91
C ASP A 546 -33.73 -2.11 57.98
N GLU A 547 -33.10 -0.92 57.99
CA GLU A 547 -31.90 -0.67 57.21
C GLU A 547 -30.76 -1.58 57.65
N ARG A 548 -30.63 -1.83 58.97
CA ARG A 548 -29.60 -2.71 59.53
C ARG A 548 -29.88 -4.18 59.23
N GLU A 549 -31.13 -4.63 59.32
CA GLU A 549 -31.54 -5.97 58.92
C GLU A 549 -31.32 -6.19 57.42
N GLU A 550 -31.60 -5.20 56.57
CA GLU A 550 -31.36 -5.25 55.14
C GLU A 550 -29.86 -5.34 54.82
N ILE A 551 -29.03 -4.54 55.50
CA ILE A 551 -27.55 -4.60 55.38
C ILE A 551 -27.01 -5.98 55.77
N ILE A 552 -27.53 -6.60 56.82
CA ILE A 552 -27.12 -7.95 57.24
C ILE A 552 -27.59 -9.00 56.22
N ARG A 553 -28.86 -8.97 55.79
CA ARG A 553 -29.43 -9.94 54.83
C ARG A 553 -28.73 -9.89 53.46
N LYS A 554 -28.40 -8.70 52.97
CA LYS A 554 -27.73 -8.52 51.66
C LYS A 554 -26.20 -8.55 51.77
N GLY A 555 -25.65 -8.47 52.99
CA GLY A 555 -24.24 -8.31 53.27
C GLY A 555 -23.75 -6.87 53.07
N LYS A 556 -22.94 -6.37 54.00
CA LYS A 556 -22.34 -5.01 53.96
C LYS A 556 -21.66 -4.72 52.62
N THR A 557 -20.91 -5.69 52.12
CA THR A 557 -20.20 -5.62 50.84
C THR A 557 -21.14 -5.36 49.66
N SER A 558 -22.38 -5.87 49.69
CA SER A 558 -23.35 -5.65 48.61
C SER A 558 -23.89 -4.22 48.60
N LYS A 559 -24.25 -3.67 49.77
CA LYS A 559 -24.73 -2.29 49.88
C LYS A 559 -23.62 -1.28 49.56
N ILE A 560 -22.40 -1.52 50.05
CA ILE A 560 -21.22 -0.71 49.73
C ILE A 560 -20.95 -0.75 48.21
N ARG A 561 -21.01 -1.93 47.57
CA ARG A 561 -20.88 -2.04 46.10
C ARG A 561 -21.94 -1.25 45.34
N GLN A 562 -23.20 -1.24 45.79
CA GLN A 562 -24.26 -0.46 45.15
C GLN A 562 -23.99 1.05 45.25
N ILE A 563 -23.61 1.54 46.42
CA ILE A 563 -23.28 2.96 46.63
C ILE A 563 -22.02 3.34 45.85
N GLN A 564 -20.99 2.49 45.86
CA GLN A 564 -19.78 2.68 45.05
C GLN A 564 -20.09 2.71 43.55
N ALA A 565 -21.01 1.87 43.05
CA ALA A 565 -21.43 1.91 41.65
C ALA A 565 -22.13 3.24 41.27
N LEU A 566 -22.93 3.79 42.18
CA LEU A 566 -23.55 5.12 42.01
C LEU A 566 -22.49 6.24 42.02
N ILE A 567 -21.54 6.20 42.96
CA ILE A 567 -20.42 7.14 43.01
C ILE A 567 -19.60 7.06 41.71
N VAL A 568 -19.25 5.86 41.26
CA VAL A 568 -18.50 5.66 40.01
C VAL A 568 -19.26 6.22 38.81
N THR A 569 -20.58 6.06 38.77
CA THR A 569 -21.42 6.60 37.69
C THR A 569 -21.47 8.12 37.72
N LYS A 570 -21.65 8.74 38.90
CA LYS A 570 -21.64 10.20 39.09
C LYS A 570 -20.27 10.81 38.82
N GLN A 571 -19.19 10.17 39.27
CA GLN A 571 -17.81 10.56 38.99
C GLN A 571 -17.49 10.45 37.50
N ARG A 572 -18.02 9.42 36.81
CA ARG A 572 -17.91 9.28 35.36
C ARG A 572 -18.57 10.48 34.68
N ILE A 573 -19.80 10.82 35.05
CA ILE A 573 -20.50 12.01 34.52
C ILE A 573 -19.68 13.27 34.79
N MET A 574 -19.13 13.44 36.00
CA MET A 574 -18.34 14.62 36.32
C MET A 574 -17.09 14.74 35.43
N ASN A 575 -16.38 13.64 35.24
CA ASN A 575 -15.18 13.56 34.41
C ASN A 575 -15.49 13.67 32.90
N THR A 576 -16.71 13.35 32.44
CA THR A 576 -17.06 13.38 31.02
C THR A 576 -18.04 14.50 30.63
N SER A 577 -18.62 15.23 31.56
CA SER A 577 -19.62 16.29 31.32
C SER A 577 -19.14 17.42 30.38
N HIS A 578 -17.89 17.86 30.54
CA HIS A 578 -17.27 18.86 29.67
C HIS A 578 -17.11 18.37 28.22
N ILE A 579 -17.19 17.05 28.01
CA ILE A 579 -17.11 16.39 26.72
C ILE A 579 -18.43 15.74 26.26
N MET A 580 -19.58 16.02 26.86
CA MET A 580 -20.86 15.45 26.42
C MET A 580 -21.58 16.33 25.38
N SER A 581 -22.31 15.71 24.43
CA SER A 581 -23.27 16.40 23.55
C SER A 581 -24.52 16.84 24.34
N PHE A 582 -25.38 17.70 23.77
CA PHE A 582 -26.62 18.10 24.46
C PHE A 582 -27.51 16.90 24.78
N ASN A 583 -27.65 15.96 23.85
CA ASN A 583 -28.42 14.74 24.08
C ASN A 583 -27.85 13.91 25.24
N GLN A 584 -26.52 13.69 25.24
CA GLN A 584 -25.84 12.98 26.33
C GLN A 584 -25.97 13.67 27.69
N LEU A 585 -25.97 15.01 27.72
CA LEU A 585 -26.22 15.77 28.93
C LEU A 585 -27.65 15.60 29.43
N ILE A 586 -28.61 15.56 28.50
CA ILE A 586 -30.03 15.32 28.81
C ILE A 586 -30.25 13.90 29.35
N ASP A 587 -29.64 12.90 28.72
CA ASP A 587 -29.65 11.51 29.18
C ASP A 587 -28.90 11.32 30.51
N ALA A 588 -27.89 12.15 30.78
CA ALA A 588 -27.16 12.20 32.04
C ALA A 588 -27.88 13.03 33.14
N GLU A 589 -29.21 13.12 33.07
CA GLU A 589 -30.11 13.73 34.06
C GLU A 589 -30.12 15.28 34.08
N ILE A 590 -29.61 15.99 33.06
CA ILE A 590 -29.77 17.46 32.95
C ILE A 590 -31.04 17.82 32.15
N PRO A 591 -32.07 18.42 32.76
CA PRO A 591 -33.31 18.73 32.05
C PRO A 591 -33.09 19.69 30.88
N VAL A 592 -33.67 19.39 29.70
CA VAL A 592 -33.53 20.21 28.48
C VAL A 592 -34.06 21.63 28.69
N GLU A 593 -35.00 21.80 29.61
CA GLU A 593 -35.62 23.07 29.99
C GLU A 593 -34.60 24.07 30.56
N LYS A 594 -33.50 23.59 31.17
CA LYS A 594 -32.41 24.46 31.65
C LYS A 594 -31.66 25.13 30.50
N PHE A 595 -31.57 24.46 29.35
CA PHE A 595 -30.94 25.04 28.15
C PHE A 595 -31.87 26.03 27.44
N THR A 596 -33.19 25.84 27.51
CA THR A 596 -34.18 26.65 26.77
C THR A 596 -34.89 27.71 27.63
N GLU A 597 -34.39 28.00 28.84
CA GLU A 597 -35.01 28.92 29.80
C GLU A 597 -35.21 30.35 29.26
N ASN A 598 -34.26 30.86 28.46
CA ASN A 598 -34.30 32.21 27.90
C ASN A 598 -34.99 32.30 26.52
N VAL A 599 -35.49 31.18 25.99
CA VAL A 599 -36.09 31.12 24.66
C VAL A 599 -37.57 31.52 24.73
N PRO A 600 -38.09 32.35 23.80
CA PRO A 600 -39.53 32.64 23.71
C PRO A 600 -40.39 31.38 23.63
N ASP A 601 -41.55 31.37 24.31
CA ASP A 601 -42.43 30.18 24.41
C ASP A 601 -42.82 29.59 23.04
N ASN A 602 -43.02 30.43 22.03
CA ASN A 602 -43.37 29.98 20.68
C ASN A 602 -42.23 29.25 19.93
N LYS A 603 -40.99 29.34 20.39
CA LYS A 603 -39.80 28.65 19.82
C LYS A 603 -39.31 27.50 20.69
N LYS A 604 -39.62 27.54 21.99
CA LYS A 604 -39.04 26.71 23.04
C LYS A 604 -39.17 25.22 22.75
N ASP A 605 -40.37 24.77 22.42
CA ASP A 605 -40.66 23.34 22.18
C ASP A 605 -39.90 22.80 20.96
N PHE A 606 -39.87 23.57 19.87
CA PHE A 606 -39.15 23.16 18.66
C PHE A 606 -37.64 23.10 18.89
N ILE A 607 -37.06 24.10 19.55
CA ILE A 607 -35.62 24.10 19.86
C ILE A 607 -35.27 22.96 20.83
N ALA A 608 -36.09 22.72 21.85
CA ALA A 608 -35.90 21.61 22.78
C ALA A 608 -35.94 20.24 22.06
N PHE A 609 -36.86 20.07 21.11
CA PHE A 609 -36.93 18.88 20.25
C PHE A 609 -35.65 18.70 19.42
N LEU A 610 -35.12 19.77 18.82
CA LEU A 610 -33.89 19.71 18.04
C LEU A 610 -32.65 19.40 18.88
N LEU A 611 -32.57 19.93 20.10
CA LEU A 611 -31.45 19.65 21.02
C LEU A 611 -31.50 18.23 21.58
N ARG A 612 -32.68 17.75 21.97
CA ARG A 612 -32.87 16.40 22.54
C ARG A 612 -32.50 15.31 21.54
N ASN A 613 -32.90 15.46 20.28
CA ASN A 613 -32.60 14.48 19.24
C ASN A 613 -31.27 14.76 18.51
N GLU A 614 -30.48 15.72 19.00
CA GLU A 614 -29.22 16.15 18.39
C GLU A 614 -29.35 16.56 16.91
N TYR A 615 -30.48 17.13 16.50
CA TYR A 615 -30.68 17.66 15.14
C TYR A 615 -30.06 19.05 14.93
N ILE A 616 -29.68 19.75 16.00
CA ILE A 616 -28.80 20.92 15.96
C ILE A 616 -27.78 20.81 17.10
N ASP A 617 -26.54 21.20 16.83
CA ASP A 617 -25.42 21.23 17.77
C ASP A 617 -24.62 22.56 17.67
N GLU A 618 -23.54 22.67 18.44
CA GLU A 618 -22.66 23.84 18.44
C GLU A 618 -21.93 24.07 17.10
N ASN A 619 -21.94 23.08 16.19
CA ASN A 619 -21.30 23.14 14.88
C ASN A 619 -22.27 23.65 13.80
N TYR A 620 -23.37 24.31 14.17
CA TYR A 620 -24.34 24.90 13.24
C TYR A 620 -23.70 25.79 12.15
N PHE A 621 -22.54 26.40 12.42
CA PHE A 621 -21.78 27.19 11.44
C PHE A 621 -21.43 26.43 10.16
N ASP A 622 -21.19 25.11 10.27
CA ASP A 622 -20.85 24.25 9.14
C ASP A 622 -22.02 24.04 8.17
N TYR A 623 -23.24 24.22 8.65
CA TYR A 623 -24.47 24.05 7.88
C TYR A 623 -25.03 25.38 7.33
N ILE A 624 -24.51 26.53 7.78
CA ILE A 624 -24.94 27.87 7.28
C ILE A 624 -23.90 28.56 6.40
N SER A 625 -22.63 28.15 6.47
CA SER A 625 -21.51 28.81 5.78
C SER A 625 -20.92 27.95 4.67
N TYR A 626 -20.64 28.56 3.53
CA TYR A 626 -19.89 27.89 2.47
C TYR A 626 -18.43 27.74 2.87
N PHE A 627 -17.88 26.54 2.74
CA PHE A 627 -16.47 26.31 2.99
C PHE A 627 -15.64 26.69 1.77
N TYR A 628 -14.69 27.60 1.97
CA TYR A 628 -13.68 27.94 0.97
C TYR A 628 -12.37 27.25 1.33
N GLU A 629 -11.89 26.38 0.44
CA GLU A 629 -10.56 25.79 0.56
C GLU A 629 -9.49 26.88 0.56
N GLY A 630 -8.65 26.88 1.59
CA GLY A 630 -7.74 27.98 1.86
C GLY A 630 -6.71 27.57 2.91
N ALA A 631 -6.87 28.00 4.16
CA ALA A 631 -5.99 27.58 5.26
C ALA A 631 -6.09 26.07 5.56
N ILE A 632 -7.24 25.45 5.27
CA ILE A 632 -7.47 24.00 5.38
C ILE A 632 -8.15 23.51 4.10
N SER A 633 -8.01 22.23 3.77
CA SER A 633 -8.71 21.55 2.66
C SER A 633 -10.08 21.01 3.09
N ALA A 634 -10.87 20.47 2.15
CA ALA A 634 -12.16 19.86 2.46
C ALA A 634 -12.02 18.61 3.35
N THR A 635 -11.01 17.78 3.11
CA THR A 635 -10.71 16.60 3.95
C THR A 635 -10.26 17.01 5.35
N ASP A 636 -9.43 18.04 5.47
CA ASP A 636 -9.05 18.61 6.78
C ASP A 636 -10.26 19.15 7.55
N LYS A 637 -11.23 19.77 6.85
CA LYS A 637 -12.47 20.25 7.46
C LYS A 637 -13.34 19.08 7.93
N GLU A 638 -13.50 18.05 7.11
CA GLU A 638 -14.25 16.84 7.47
C GLU A 638 -13.67 16.19 8.72
N TYR A 639 -12.35 16.10 8.81
CA TYR A 639 -11.64 15.61 9.98
C TYR A 639 -11.92 16.45 11.24
N LEU A 640 -11.82 17.78 11.14
CA LEU A 640 -12.15 18.68 12.27
C LEU A 640 -13.62 18.55 12.70
N ILE A 641 -14.55 18.36 11.76
CA ILE A 641 -15.96 18.12 12.05
C ILE A 641 -16.14 16.81 12.81
N LEU A 642 -15.43 15.74 12.44
CA LEU A 642 -15.50 14.45 13.12
C LEU A 642 -15.02 14.53 14.57
N ILE A 643 -13.92 15.27 14.82
CA ILE A 643 -13.42 15.55 16.18
C ILE A 643 -14.49 16.27 17.00
N LYS A 644 -15.07 17.33 16.44
CA LYS A 644 -16.08 18.15 17.12
C LYS A 644 -17.37 17.39 17.39
N ASN A 645 -17.78 16.53 16.46
CA ASN A 645 -18.97 15.68 16.57
C ASN A 645 -18.71 14.37 17.33
N ARG A 646 -17.48 14.14 17.81
CA ARG A 646 -17.10 12.98 18.63
C ARG A 646 -17.46 11.64 17.97
N LYS A 647 -17.40 11.60 16.64
CA LYS A 647 -17.71 10.40 15.85
C LYS A 647 -16.51 9.46 15.84
N SER A 648 -16.75 8.21 15.44
CA SER A 648 -15.68 7.23 15.25
C SER A 648 -14.57 7.83 14.37
N PRO A 649 -13.30 7.65 14.76
CA PRO A 649 -12.18 8.22 14.04
C PRO A 649 -12.12 7.69 12.60
N LEU A 650 -11.96 8.60 11.62
CA LEU A 650 -11.61 8.21 10.25
C LEU A 650 -10.08 8.16 10.14
N VAL A 651 -9.56 6.98 10.42
CA VAL A 651 -8.14 6.76 10.65
C VAL A 651 -7.30 6.94 9.37
N ASN A 652 -7.89 6.65 8.22
CA ASN A 652 -7.27 6.72 6.88
C ASN A 652 -7.53 8.02 6.10
N LEU A 653 -8.24 8.98 6.70
CA LEU A 653 -8.56 10.24 6.02
C LEU A 653 -7.28 11.04 5.77
N GLN A 654 -6.98 11.29 4.49
CA GLN A 654 -5.76 11.99 4.09
C GLN A 654 -5.85 13.49 4.38
N LEU A 655 -4.99 13.96 5.29
CA LEU A 655 -4.89 15.37 5.67
C LEU A 655 -3.79 16.07 4.86
N THR A 656 -4.09 17.28 4.38
CA THR A 656 -3.14 18.02 3.51
C THR A 656 -2.52 19.22 4.21
N LYS A 657 -3.27 19.93 5.08
CA LYS A 657 -2.79 21.14 5.78
C LYS A 657 -2.73 20.93 7.28
N ILE A 658 -2.00 19.90 7.69
CA ILE A 658 -1.95 19.39 9.07
C ILE A 658 -1.55 20.47 10.09
N GLU A 659 -0.60 21.36 9.77
CA GLU A 659 -0.24 22.50 10.63
C GLU A 659 -1.42 23.37 11.04
N ASN A 660 -2.33 23.61 10.10
CA ASN A 660 -3.51 24.44 10.33
C ASN A 660 -4.64 23.64 10.98
N VAL A 661 -4.65 22.32 10.83
CA VAL A 661 -5.52 21.40 11.56
C VAL A 661 -5.14 21.39 13.05
N ILE A 662 -3.87 21.17 13.38
CA ILE A 662 -3.35 21.15 14.76
C ILE A 662 -3.72 22.43 15.51
N LYS A 663 -3.54 23.60 14.88
CA LYS A 663 -3.89 24.91 15.47
C LYS A 663 -5.40 25.10 15.73
N ARG A 664 -6.26 24.28 15.14
CA ARG A 664 -7.73 24.37 15.24
C ARG A 664 -8.33 23.31 16.17
N ILE A 665 -7.54 22.33 16.61
CA ILE A 665 -7.95 21.36 17.63
C ILE A 665 -7.73 21.99 19.00
N ASN A 666 -8.78 22.06 19.82
CA ASN A 666 -8.68 22.59 21.18
C ASN A 666 -7.91 21.62 22.09
N SER A 667 -7.24 22.13 23.12
CA SER A 667 -6.45 21.31 24.07
C SER A 667 -7.26 20.15 24.69
N GLU A 668 -8.54 20.38 24.97
CA GLU A 668 -9.43 19.35 25.54
C GLU A 668 -9.80 18.26 24.51
N GLU A 669 -9.83 18.61 23.22
CA GLU A 669 -10.23 17.71 22.12
C GLU A 669 -9.16 16.67 21.82
N TRP A 670 -7.90 16.97 22.10
CA TRP A 670 -6.77 16.05 21.90
C TRP A 670 -6.88 14.73 22.67
N THR A 671 -7.69 14.69 23.75
CA THR A 671 -7.89 13.50 24.59
C THR A 671 -9.06 12.61 24.13
N ILE A 672 -9.71 12.95 23.01
CA ILE A 672 -10.88 12.26 22.47
C ILE A 672 -10.43 11.27 21.38
N PRO A 673 -10.98 10.04 21.33
CA PRO A 673 -10.65 9.06 20.30
C PRO A 673 -10.83 9.52 18.85
N SER A 674 -11.70 10.48 18.58
CA SER A 674 -11.94 11.04 17.24
C SER A 674 -10.72 11.74 16.63
N VAL A 675 -9.70 12.09 17.43
CA VAL A 675 -8.43 12.66 16.96
C VAL A 675 -7.53 11.60 16.31
N LEU A 676 -7.82 10.32 16.49
CA LEU A 676 -6.97 9.26 15.95
C LEU A 676 -7.00 9.24 14.41
N ASN A 677 -5.88 9.59 13.77
CA ASN A 677 -5.69 9.62 12.32
C ASN A 677 -4.22 9.39 11.95
N TYR A 678 -3.94 8.58 10.92
CA TYR A 678 -2.56 8.23 10.55
C TYR A 678 -1.80 9.41 9.96
N SER A 679 -2.38 10.20 9.04
CA SER A 679 -1.71 11.40 8.49
C SER A 679 -1.29 12.37 9.60
N LEU A 680 -2.15 12.56 10.61
CA LEU A 680 -1.81 13.37 11.78
C LEU A 680 -0.68 12.73 12.60
N LEU A 681 -0.74 11.43 12.88
CA LEU A 681 0.32 10.71 13.59
C LEU A 681 1.67 10.84 12.87
N THR A 682 1.73 10.56 11.57
CA THR A 682 2.91 10.72 10.72
C THR A 682 3.51 12.12 10.86
N TYR A 683 2.68 13.16 10.75
CA TYR A 683 3.12 14.54 10.85
C TYR A 683 3.64 14.93 12.25
N LEU A 684 2.94 14.53 13.31
CA LEU A 684 3.36 14.78 14.70
C LEU A 684 4.72 14.14 14.98
N LEU A 685 4.96 12.94 14.43
CA LEU A 685 6.23 12.23 14.53
C LEU A 685 7.34 12.91 13.71
N GLU A 686 7.07 13.31 12.45
CA GLU A 686 8.05 14.00 11.60
C GLU A 686 8.49 15.37 12.15
N LYS A 687 7.56 16.11 12.76
CA LYS A 687 7.79 17.50 13.21
C LYS A 687 8.13 17.64 14.68
N LYS A 688 8.13 16.55 15.44
CA LYS A 688 8.43 16.52 16.90
C LYS A 688 7.51 17.46 17.67
N ASP A 689 6.21 17.41 17.37
CA ASP A 689 5.21 18.28 18.01
C ASP A 689 4.82 17.77 19.41
N SER A 690 4.58 18.68 20.36
CA SER A 690 4.25 18.35 21.75
C SER A 690 2.91 17.63 21.92
N HIS A 691 1.97 17.76 20.97
CA HIS A 691 0.64 17.14 21.07
C HIS A 691 0.66 15.63 20.87
N ILE A 692 1.81 15.01 20.55
CA ILE A 692 1.92 13.54 20.46
C ILE A 692 1.54 12.86 21.78
N THR A 693 1.81 13.50 22.93
CA THR A 693 1.45 12.96 24.24
C THR A 693 -0.07 12.85 24.40
N ASP A 694 -0.79 13.90 24.03
CA ASP A 694 -2.24 13.91 24.14
C ASP A 694 -2.89 12.96 23.12
N PHE A 695 -2.30 12.85 21.92
CA PHE A 695 -2.67 11.85 20.92
C PHE A 695 -2.54 10.41 21.45
N LEU A 696 -1.43 10.08 22.13
CA LEU A 696 -1.23 8.78 22.75
C LEU A 696 -2.20 8.52 23.91
N HIS A 697 -2.55 9.55 24.69
CA HIS A 697 -3.60 9.44 25.71
C HIS A 697 -4.97 9.12 25.09
N ALA A 698 -5.35 9.76 23.97
CA ALA A 698 -6.57 9.42 23.25
C ALA A 698 -6.56 7.97 22.75
N LEU A 699 -5.42 7.50 22.25
CA LEU A 699 -5.24 6.11 21.78
C LEU A 699 -5.46 5.09 22.91
N ILE A 700 -4.86 5.34 24.08
CA ILE A 700 -5.02 4.48 25.28
C ILE A 700 -6.45 4.49 25.76
N ARG A 701 -7.11 5.65 25.78
CA ARG A 701 -8.49 5.78 26.23
C ARG A 701 -9.43 4.95 25.36
N TYR A 702 -9.20 4.95 24.05
CA TYR A 702 -10.00 4.20 23.10
C TYR A 702 -9.92 2.67 23.29
N LYS A 703 -8.83 2.14 23.90
CA LYS A 703 -8.67 0.73 24.30
C LYS A 703 -9.82 0.17 25.14
N LYS A 704 -10.43 0.98 26.01
CA LYS A 704 -11.41 0.50 27.00
C LYS A 704 -12.77 0.18 26.38
N GLU A 705 -12.95 0.43 25.09
CA GLU A 705 -14.14 0.12 24.29
C GLU A 705 -13.76 -0.99 23.28
N GLN A 706 -14.54 -2.07 23.19
CA GLN A 706 -14.14 -3.32 22.53
C GLN A 706 -13.71 -3.12 21.05
N ARG A 707 -12.56 -3.72 20.69
CA ARG A 707 -11.84 -3.66 19.38
C ARG A 707 -11.57 -2.23 18.91
N ASN A 708 -10.31 -1.80 18.97
CA ASN A 708 -9.88 -0.48 18.53
C ASN A 708 -9.73 -0.45 16.98
N PRO A 709 -10.65 0.18 16.20
CA PRO A 709 -10.52 0.30 14.75
C PRO A 709 -9.35 1.20 14.31
N PHE A 710 -8.66 1.91 15.20
CA PHE A 710 -7.38 2.55 14.86
C PHE A 710 -6.28 1.57 14.50
N PHE A 711 -6.47 0.28 14.75
CA PHE A 711 -5.54 -0.73 14.26
C PHE A 711 -6.15 -1.53 13.11
N SER A 712 -7.23 -1.10 12.45
CA SER A 712 -7.79 -1.87 11.33
C SER A 712 -6.95 -1.78 10.05
N ASP A 713 -6.26 -0.65 9.81
CA ASP A 713 -5.34 -0.47 8.69
C ASP A 713 -3.90 -0.51 9.18
N TYR A 714 -3.42 -1.73 9.28
CA TYR A 714 -2.10 -2.04 9.81
C TYR A 714 -0.96 -1.48 8.94
N GLY A 715 -1.13 -1.38 7.62
CA GLY A 715 -0.10 -0.86 6.71
C GLY A 715 0.21 0.61 7.00
N SER A 716 -0.82 1.45 7.04
CA SER A 716 -0.70 2.88 7.37
C SER A 716 -0.14 3.13 8.77
N PHE A 717 -0.46 2.26 9.72
CA PHE A 717 0.08 2.31 11.08
C PHE A 717 1.58 1.97 11.11
N ILE A 718 2.00 0.90 10.43
CA ILE A 718 3.41 0.50 10.30
C ILE A 718 4.21 1.59 9.59
N ASP A 719 3.71 2.14 8.48
CA ASP A 719 4.36 3.25 7.76
C ASP A 719 4.58 4.46 8.67
N SER A 720 3.59 4.80 9.51
CA SER A 720 3.72 5.90 10.48
C SER A 720 4.77 5.62 11.56
N ILE A 721 4.89 4.36 11.99
CA ILE A 721 5.82 3.93 13.04
C ILE A 721 7.25 3.74 12.52
N THR A 722 7.42 3.40 11.24
CA THR A 722 8.75 3.27 10.63
C THR A 722 9.54 4.58 10.64
N LEU A 723 8.86 5.73 10.74
CA LEU A 723 9.46 7.06 10.90
C LEU A 723 10.10 7.32 12.28
N LEU A 724 9.95 6.42 13.26
CA LEU A 724 10.57 6.55 14.58
C LEU A 724 12.08 6.27 14.53
N ASN A 725 12.93 7.21 14.09
CA ASN A 725 14.40 7.04 14.11
C ASN A 725 15.05 7.48 15.45
N ASP A 726 16.37 7.26 15.60
CA ASP A 726 17.17 7.61 16.79
C ASP A 726 17.02 9.06 17.27
N GLU A 727 16.85 10.01 16.34
CA GLU A 727 16.63 11.42 16.69
C GLU A 727 15.22 11.69 17.23
N ASN A 728 14.21 10.95 16.77
CA ASN A 728 12.82 11.03 17.25
C ASN A 728 12.68 10.31 18.61
N LEU A 729 13.43 9.24 18.85
CA LEU A 729 13.40 8.50 20.11
C LEU A 729 14.04 9.25 21.28
N SER A 730 14.93 10.22 21.03
CA SER A 730 15.40 11.16 22.06
C SER A 730 14.31 12.12 22.58
N PHE A 731 13.30 12.42 21.77
CA PHE A 731 12.11 13.16 22.19
C PHE A 731 11.19 12.27 23.04
N PHE A 732 11.11 10.98 22.72
CA PHE A 732 10.42 9.96 23.52
C PHE A 732 11.18 9.55 24.80
N SER A 733 12.50 9.62 24.86
CA SER A 733 13.28 9.25 26.06
C SER A 733 13.10 10.25 27.21
N ASN A 734 12.83 11.53 26.91
CA ASN A 734 12.34 12.49 27.89
C ASN A 734 10.93 12.15 28.43
N TYR A 735 10.14 11.38 27.67
CA TYR A 735 8.80 10.94 28.02
C TYR A 735 8.79 9.61 28.80
N GLU A 736 9.73 8.71 28.51
CA GLU A 736 9.96 7.45 29.24
C GLU A 736 10.22 7.70 30.73
N ASN A 737 10.93 8.80 31.06
CA ASN A 737 11.12 9.27 32.42
C ASN A 737 9.84 9.81 33.10
N ARG A 738 8.78 10.12 32.35
CA ARG A 738 7.53 10.69 32.88
C ARG A 738 6.37 9.69 32.96
N ASN A 739 6.24 8.74 32.02
CA ASN A 739 5.20 7.69 32.04
C ASN A 739 5.59 6.46 31.19
N PRO A 740 6.30 5.48 31.76
CA PRO A 740 6.76 4.28 31.05
C PRO A 740 5.61 3.39 30.53
N GLU A 741 4.44 3.41 31.18
CA GLU A 741 3.30 2.55 30.83
C GLU A 741 2.67 2.88 29.47
N HIS A 742 2.77 4.12 28.99
CA HIS A 742 2.14 4.54 27.73
C HIS A 742 2.89 4.03 26.50
N LEU A 743 4.23 4.04 26.54
CA LEU A 743 5.06 3.44 25.50
C LEU A 743 4.94 1.93 25.53
N LYS A 744 4.98 1.34 26.73
CA LYS A 744 4.72 -0.09 26.93
C LYS A 744 3.40 -0.51 26.28
N TYR A 745 2.33 0.26 26.46
CA TYR A 745 1.03 -0.03 25.86
C TYR A 745 1.04 0.03 24.32
N LEU A 746 1.68 1.03 23.72
CA LEU A 746 1.80 1.15 22.27
C LEU A 746 2.53 -0.08 21.68
N TYR A 747 3.62 -0.49 22.33
CA TYR A 747 4.39 -1.67 21.93
C TYR A 747 3.66 -3.00 22.22
N GLU A 748 2.86 -3.10 23.29
CA GLU A 748 1.98 -4.24 23.56
C GLU A 748 0.89 -4.42 22.50
N GLU A 749 0.27 -3.33 22.01
CA GLU A 749 -0.73 -3.43 20.93
C GLU A 749 -0.08 -3.73 19.59
N LEU A 750 1.08 -3.13 19.28
CA LEU A 750 1.90 -3.54 18.16
C LEU A 750 2.16 -5.06 18.19
N TYR A 751 2.53 -5.59 19.35
CA TYR A 751 2.74 -7.04 19.51
C TYR A 751 1.47 -7.86 19.24
N LYS A 752 0.32 -7.45 19.77
CA LYS A 752 -0.96 -8.15 19.50
C LYS A 752 -1.31 -8.12 18.01
N ILE A 753 -1.16 -6.98 17.37
CA ILE A 753 -1.38 -6.79 15.92
C ILE A 753 -0.51 -7.77 15.12
N ILE A 754 0.77 -7.84 15.46
CA ILE A 754 1.76 -8.74 14.85
C ILE A 754 1.39 -10.22 15.08
N GLN A 755 0.85 -10.57 16.25
CA GLN A 755 0.40 -11.93 16.58
C GLN A 755 -0.85 -12.38 15.77
N TYR A 756 -1.78 -11.45 15.48
CA TYR A 756 -3.01 -11.78 14.76
C TYR A 756 -2.84 -11.82 13.23
N GLN A 757 -1.79 -11.21 12.66
CA GLN A 757 -1.53 -11.20 11.22
C GLN A 757 -0.06 -11.47 10.90
N SER A 758 0.23 -12.71 10.48
CA SER A 758 1.58 -13.18 10.13
C SER A 758 2.20 -12.49 8.90
N GLU A 759 1.42 -11.75 8.12
CA GLU A 759 1.92 -11.01 6.95
C GLU A 759 2.57 -9.66 7.34
N LEU A 760 2.16 -9.06 8.46
CA LEU A 760 2.70 -7.79 8.97
C LEU A 760 4.03 -7.96 9.69
N ILE A 761 4.24 -9.15 10.25
CA ILE A 761 5.53 -9.68 10.72
C ILE A 761 6.61 -9.36 9.68
N THR A 762 6.38 -9.66 8.39
CA THR A 762 7.37 -9.41 7.33
C THR A 762 7.66 -7.93 7.10
N LEU A 763 6.67 -7.03 7.21
CA LEU A 763 6.87 -5.58 7.04
C LEU A 763 7.63 -4.95 8.21
N VAL A 764 7.32 -5.36 9.44
CA VAL A 764 8.10 -4.96 10.63
C VAL A 764 9.52 -5.53 10.55
N PHE A 765 9.68 -6.76 10.04
CA PHE A 765 10.97 -7.43 9.93
C PHE A 765 11.85 -6.94 8.78
N GLN A 766 11.29 -6.19 7.83
CA GLN A 766 12.03 -5.44 6.82
C GLN A 766 12.59 -4.12 7.34
N ASN A 767 12.17 -3.67 8.54
CA ASN A 767 12.65 -2.41 9.11
C ASN A 767 13.99 -2.61 9.85
N GLU A 768 15.01 -1.84 9.48
CA GLU A 768 16.37 -1.87 10.08
C GLU A 768 16.44 -1.18 11.46
N ASN A 769 15.32 -0.74 12.01
CA ASN A 769 15.30 0.03 13.26
C ASN A 769 15.59 -0.82 14.51
N LEU A 770 16.74 -0.55 15.14
CA LEU A 770 17.23 -1.24 16.32
C LEU A 770 16.34 -1.05 17.56
N ASP A 771 15.66 0.09 17.74
CA ASP A 771 14.78 0.29 18.91
C ASP A 771 13.53 -0.56 18.83
N ILE A 772 12.94 -0.69 17.64
CA ILE A 772 11.78 -1.55 17.43
C ILE A 772 12.17 -3.00 17.78
N LYS A 773 13.35 -3.47 17.34
CA LYS A 773 13.91 -4.77 17.72
C LYS A 773 14.06 -4.92 19.25
N TYR A 774 14.62 -3.90 19.91
CA TYR A 774 14.84 -3.92 21.36
C TYR A 774 13.53 -3.98 22.17
N TYR A 775 12.57 -3.08 21.91
CA TYR A 775 11.29 -3.10 22.63
C TYR A 775 10.46 -4.35 22.30
N PHE A 776 10.51 -4.82 21.05
CA PHE A 776 9.90 -6.09 20.66
C PHE A 776 10.50 -7.26 21.45
N PHE A 777 11.84 -7.31 21.59
CA PHE A 777 12.52 -8.34 22.37
C PHE A 777 12.19 -8.26 23.86
N ILE A 778 12.16 -7.07 24.48
CA ILE A 778 11.92 -6.91 25.93
C ILE A 778 10.44 -7.11 26.30
N TYR A 779 9.50 -6.55 25.56
CA TYR A 779 8.08 -6.53 25.93
C TYR A 779 7.20 -7.54 25.18
N GLY A 780 7.66 -8.07 24.04
CA GLY A 780 6.90 -9.08 23.29
C GLY A 780 6.78 -10.42 24.03
N GLU A 781 5.61 -11.04 23.95
CA GLU A 781 5.33 -12.41 24.46
C GLU A 781 5.73 -13.47 23.43
N ILE A 782 6.95 -13.38 22.88
CA ILE A 782 7.44 -14.26 21.82
C ILE A 782 7.54 -15.71 22.34
N ASP A 783 7.10 -16.68 21.55
CA ASP A 783 7.29 -18.12 21.82
C ASP A 783 8.29 -18.73 20.83
N ARG A 784 8.87 -19.88 21.18
CA ARG A 784 9.74 -20.71 20.34
C ARG A 784 9.08 -21.13 19.02
N SER A 785 7.74 -21.10 18.92
CA SER A 785 7.01 -21.39 17.68
C SER A 785 7.14 -20.29 16.62
N ASP A 786 7.47 -19.06 17.02
CA ASP A 786 7.43 -17.87 16.16
C ASP A 786 8.72 -17.74 15.35
N ARG A 787 8.89 -18.63 14.36
CA ARG A 787 10.13 -18.76 13.57
C ARG A 787 10.60 -17.47 12.92
N ASP A 788 9.68 -16.68 12.37
CA ASP A 788 10.02 -15.43 11.69
C ASP A 788 10.50 -14.36 12.69
N ALA A 789 9.90 -14.31 13.88
CA ALA A 789 10.30 -13.40 14.96
C ALA A 789 11.68 -13.76 15.51
N ILE A 790 11.93 -15.06 15.68
CA ILE A 790 13.25 -15.57 16.06
C ILE A 790 14.29 -15.21 15.00
N ALA A 791 14.00 -15.48 13.72
CA ALA A 791 14.91 -15.15 12.61
C ALA A 791 15.21 -13.63 12.52
N PHE A 792 14.21 -12.79 12.78
CA PHE A 792 14.40 -11.33 12.82
C PHE A 792 15.29 -10.89 13.99
N LEU A 793 15.11 -11.47 15.18
CA LEU A 793 15.96 -11.20 16.34
C LEU A 793 17.39 -11.71 16.12
N GLU A 794 17.55 -12.87 15.48
CA GLU A 794 18.85 -13.47 15.15
C GLU A 794 19.62 -12.69 14.05
N SER A 795 18.93 -11.87 13.25
CA SER A 795 19.49 -11.16 12.09
C SER A 795 20.52 -10.09 12.44
N ASP A 796 20.36 -9.42 13.58
CA ASP A 796 21.22 -8.32 14.01
C ASP A 796 21.25 -8.26 15.53
N ILE A 797 22.45 -8.29 16.10
CA ILE A 797 22.66 -8.32 17.54
C ILE A 797 22.77 -6.91 18.15
N SER A 798 22.94 -5.90 17.30
CA SER A 798 23.25 -4.53 17.69
C SER A 798 22.15 -3.87 18.52
N PHE A 799 20.90 -4.34 18.42
CA PHE A 799 19.78 -3.80 19.18
C PHE A 799 19.94 -4.01 20.69
N LEU A 800 20.65 -5.06 21.12
CA LEU A 800 20.87 -5.36 22.53
C LEU A 800 21.80 -4.34 23.21
N HIS A 801 22.57 -3.56 22.45
CA HIS A 801 23.49 -2.56 23.00
C HIS A 801 22.79 -1.41 23.72
N ARG A 802 21.50 -1.16 23.44
CA ARG A 802 20.74 -0.08 24.05
C ARG A 802 20.25 -0.49 25.44
N LYS A 803 20.50 0.35 26.45
CA LYS A 803 20.01 0.20 27.84
C LYS A 803 20.36 -1.11 28.56
N LEU A 804 21.56 -1.64 28.30
CA LEU A 804 22.01 -2.91 28.87
C LEU A 804 22.01 -2.95 30.41
N ASP A 805 22.25 -1.82 31.07
CA ASP A 805 22.39 -1.74 32.52
C ASP A 805 21.07 -1.99 33.29
N GLU A 806 19.91 -1.67 32.70
CA GLU A 806 18.59 -1.82 33.36
C GLU A 806 18.00 -3.22 33.15
N ASP A 807 18.24 -3.85 31.99
CA ASP A 807 17.52 -5.06 31.55
C ASP A 807 18.39 -6.33 31.41
N LYS A 808 19.64 -6.33 31.89
CA LYS A 808 20.61 -7.46 31.75
C LYS A 808 20.02 -8.84 32.13
N ALA A 809 19.25 -8.91 33.21
CA ALA A 809 18.62 -10.15 33.68
C ALA A 809 17.49 -10.63 32.75
N ILE A 810 16.70 -9.70 32.21
CA ILE A 810 15.62 -10.00 31.25
C ILE A 810 16.23 -10.52 29.96
N ILE A 811 17.28 -9.85 29.46
CA ILE A 811 17.99 -10.24 28.24
C ILE A 811 18.55 -11.67 28.36
N GLN A 812 19.25 -11.98 29.45
CA GLN A 812 19.78 -13.32 29.67
C GLN A 812 18.67 -14.38 29.73
N SER A 813 17.57 -14.09 30.44
CA SER A 813 16.45 -15.03 30.56
C SER A 813 15.76 -15.31 29.22
N LYS A 814 15.55 -14.26 28.39
CA LYS A 814 14.88 -14.38 27.10
C LYS A 814 15.74 -15.06 26.05
N ILE A 815 17.06 -14.80 26.00
CA ILE A 815 17.97 -15.52 25.09
C ILE A 815 17.91 -17.02 25.36
N SER A 816 17.95 -17.43 26.63
CA SER A 816 17.86 -18.84 27.02
C SER A 816 16.47 -19.43 26.75
N LEU A 817 15.40 -18.70 27.11
CA LEU A 817 14.02 -19.14 26.93
C LEU A 817 13.67 -19.30 25.45
N LEU A 818 14.07 -18.38 24.58
CA LEU A 818 13.80 -18.43 23.13
C LEU A 818 14.79 -19.29 22.35
N SER A 819 15.94 -19.65 22.94
CA SER A 819 17.01 -20.41 22.28
C SER A 819 17.56 -19.71 21.02
N LEU A 820 17.74 -18.38 21.11
CA LEU A 820 18.24 -17.55 20.01
C LEU A 820 19.69 -17.89 19.65
N ILE A 821 20.00 -17.91 18.35
CA ILE A 821 21.34 -18.17 17.82
C ILE A 821 21.77 -17.01 16.91
N PHE A 822 22.72 -16.21 17.36
CA PHE A 822 23.16 -15.02 16.62
C PHE A 822 24.35 -15.30 15.69
N ASN A 823 24.45 -14.51 14.61
CA ASN A 823 25.68 -14.37 13.83
C ASN A 823 26.45 -13.14 14.34
N LEU A 824 27.70 -13.32 14.75
CA LEU A 824 28.51 -12.28 15.39
C LEU A 824 29.09 -11.35 14.32
N GLN A 825 29.06 -10.04 14.58
CA GLN A 825 29.61 -9.02 13.69
C GLN A 825 30.74 -8.24 14.38
N GLN A 826 31.81 -7.91 13.65
CA GLN A 826 33.01 -7.26 14.22
C GLN A 826 32.75 -5.90 14.89
N ASP A 827 31.71 -5.16 14.46
CA ASP A 827 31.45 -3.79 14.89
C ASP A 827 30.58 -3.66 16.16
N THR A 828 30.21 -4.77 16.81
CA THR A 828 29.24 -4.83 17.93
C THR A 828 29.91 -4.94 19.31
N VAL A 829 30.76 -3.96 19.66
CA VAL A 829 31.61 -4.07 20.87
C VAL A 829 30.94 -3.50 22.12
N ASN A 830 30.08 -4.31 22.74
CA ASN A 830 29.83 -4.24 24.18
C ASN A 830 30.24 -5.60 24.81
N TYR A 831 31.29 -5.56 25.65
CA TYR A 831 31.88 -6.74 26.29
C TYR A 831 30.86 -7.58 27.07
N ASP A 832 29.89 -6.95 27.73
CA ASP A 832 28.90 -7.63 28.57
C ASP A 832 27.90 -8.48 27.76
N ILE A 833 27.52 -8.03 26.57
CA ILE A 833 26.60 -8.77 25.69
C ILE A 833 27.30 -9.98 25.10
N PHE A 834 28.53 -9.79 24.63
CA PHE A 834 29.34 -10.83 24.05
C PHE A 834 29.60 -11.96 25.07
N ASP A 835 29.87 -11.61 26.33
CA ASP A 835 29.99 -12.56 27.44
C ASP A 835 28.69 -13.33 27.71
N ILE A 836 27.52 -12.67 27.68
CA ILE A 836 26.21 -13.32 27.83
C ILE A 836 25.97 -14.32 26.69
N ILE A 837 26.30 -13.98 25.45
CA ILE A 837 26.09 -14.85 24.28
C ILE A 837 26.99 -16.08 24.33
N ILE A 838 28.29 -15.89 24.63
CA ILE A 838 29.26 -16.98 24.75
C ILE A 838 28.81 -17.94 25.85
N LYS A 839 28.48 -17.44 27.05
CA LYS A 839 28.07 -18.28 28.18
C LYS A 839 26.79 -19.07 27.95
N ASN A 840 25.89 -18.57 27.10
CA ASN A 840 24.65 -19.26 26.74
C ASN A 840 24.76 -20.11 25.46
N ASN A 841 25.95 -20.23 24.84
CA ASN A 841 26.15 -20.92 23.57
C ASN A 841 25.24 -20.41 22.42
N ALA A 842 24.87 -19.12 22.47
CA ALA A 842 23.86 -18.50 21.61
C ALA A 842 24.44 -17.96 20.28
N TYR A 843 25.36 -18.71 19.66
CA TYR A 843 26.05 -18.29 18.43
C TYR A 843 26.11 -19.40 17.37
N THR A 844 26.10 -18.99 16.09
CA THR A 844 26.16 -19.93 14.96
C THR A 844 27.59 -20.49 14.78
N LEU A 845 27.70 -21.77 14.44
CA LEU A 845 28.98 -22.43 14.12
C LEU A 845 29.42 -22.04 12.70
N THR A 846 30.05 -20.87 12.55
CA THR A 846 30.59 -20.33 11.30
C THR A 846 32.04 -19.89 11.48
N ARG A 847 32.80 -19.80 10.38
CA ARG A 847 34.22 -19.38 10.44
C ARG A 847 34.34 -17.95 10.95
N GLU A 848 33.47 -17.07 10.48
CA GLU A 848 33.44 -15.66 10.85
C GLU A 848 33.22 -15.46 12.35
N ASN A 849 32.30 -16.23 12.96
CA ASN A 849 32.06 -16.15 14.41
C ASN A 849 33.25 -16.62 15.23
N PHE A 850 33.89 -17.71 14.81
CA PHE A 850 35.08 -18.21 15.50
C PHE A 850 36.28 -17.29 15.34
N ASP A 851 36.44 -16.63 14.19
CA ASP A 851 37.44 -15.57 14.02
C ASP A 851 37.20 -14.43 15.02
N ILE A 852 35.95 -14.01 15.23
CA ILE A 852 35.59 -12.95 16.19
C ILE A 852 35.82 -13.43 17.63
N ILE A 853 35.39 -14.65 17.98
CA ILE A 853 35.59 -15.22 19.32
C ILE A 853 37.08 -15.38 19.63
N LEU A 854 37.88 -15.90 18.71
CA LEU A 854 39.33 -16.05 18.90
C LEU A 854 40.00 -14.68 19.04
N ARG A 855 39.62 -13.68 18.24
CA ARG A 855 40.12 -12.30 18.36
C ARG A 855 39.70 -11.60 19.66
N PHE A 856 38.57 -11.99 20.24
CA PHE A 856 38.13 -11.49 21.54
C PHE A 856 39.08 -11.92 22.67
N TYR A 857 39.56 -13.17 22.64
CA TYR A 857 40.52 -13.68 23.62
C TYR A 857 41.99 -13.36 23.28
N ASP A 858 42.35 -13.24 22.01
CA ASP A 858 43.71 -12.92 21.54
C ASP A 858 43.68 -11.86 20.42
N LYS A 859 44.01 -10.62 20.78
CA LYS A 859 43.88 -9.45 19.90
C LYS A 859 44.93 -9.37 18.78
N GLU A 860 45.99 -10.18 18.82
CA GLU A 860 47.12 -10.12 17.87
C GLU A 860 47.05 -11.19 16.75
N LEU A 861 45.90 -11.85 16.58
CA LEU A 861 45.71 -12.93 15.61
C LEU A 861 45.89 -12.50 14.13
N SER A 862 46.81 -13.16 13.42
CA SER A 862 46.99 -13.05 11.98
C SER A 862 46.01 -13.95 11.21
N SER A 863 45.28 -13.41 10.23
CA SER A 863 44.43 -14.18 9.31
C SER A 863 45.20 -14.62 8.05
N PRO A 864 44.87 -15.77 7.43
CA PRO A 864 43.84 -16.74 7.80
C PRO A 864 44.28 -17.75 8.87
N ILE A 865 43.34 -18.19 9.71
CA ILE A 865 43.55 -19.23 10.72
C ILE A 865 43.38 -20.59 10.05
N SER A 866 44.34 -21.50 10.24
CA SER A 866 44.31 -22.88 9.72
C SER A 866 44.43 -23.94 10.83
N ASP A 867 44.45 -23.51 12.10
CA ASP A 867 44.63 -24.30 13.32
C ASP A 867 43.52 -24.03 14.36
N TYR A 868 42.26 -23.95 13.89
CA TYR A 868 41.10 -23.61 14.72
C TYR A 868 40.96 -24.53 15.94
N TYR A 869 41.05 -25.85 15.77
CA TYR A 869 40.82 -26.80 16.86
C TYR A 869 41.94 -26.72 17.91
N THR A 870 43.19 -26.60 17.46
CA THR A 870 44.35 -26.37 18.34
C THR A 870 44.15 -25.12 19.20
N ARG A 871 43.64 -24.02 18.63
CA ARG A 871 43.38 -22.76 19.36
C ARG A 871 42.18 -22.84 20.29
N ILE A 872 41.12 -23.54 19.90
CA ILE A 872 39.95 -23.77 20.76
C ILE A 872 40.36 -24.53 22.02
N LEU A 873 41.21 -25.56 21.89
CA LEU A 873 41.70 -26.33 23.03
C LEU A 873 42.54 -25.49 24.00
N SER A 874 43.21 -24.44 23.52
CA SER A 874 44.02 -23.53 24.34
C SER A 874 43.24 -22.39 25.02
N LEU A 875 41.97 -22.17 24.67
CA LEU A 875 41.13 -21.13 25.31
C LEU A 875 40.87 -21.41 26.81
N PRO A 876 40.71 -20.37 27.66
CA PRO A 876 40.38 -20.54 29.07
C PRO A 876 38.90 -20.90 29.33
N GLU A 877 37.99 -20.54 28.42
CA GLU A 877 36.55 -20.68 28.61
C GLU A 877 36.06 -22.10 28.29
N GLU A 878 35.55 -22.81 29.31
CA GLU A 878 35.17 -24.23 29.23
C GLU A 878 33.82 -24.44 28.52
N SER A 879 32.93 -23.44 28.56
CA SER A 879 31.63 -23.46 27.87
C SER A 879 31.76 -23.66 26.36
N ILE A 880 32.73 -22.98 25.73
CA ILE A 880 33.05 -23.09 24.30
C ILE A 880 33.54 -24.51 23.96
N LYS A 881 34.42 -25.08 24.79
CA LYS A 881 34.97 -26.43 24.58
C LYS A 881 33.87 -27.48 24.65
N ASN A 882 32.99 -27.37 25.64
CA ASN A 882 31.85 -28.28 25.81
C ASN A 882 30.88 -28.15 24.64
N TYR A 883 30.55 -26.92 24.21
CA TYR A 883 29.65 -26.70 23.08
C TYR A 883 30.17 -27.31 21.76
N ILE A 884 31.48 -27.23 21.52
CA ILE A 884 32.11 -27.81 20.33
C ILE A 884 32.19 -29.32 20.43
N ASN A 885 32.51 -29.88 21.60
CA ASN A 885 32.49 -31.32 21.80
C ASN A 885 31.09 -31.92 21.60
N ASP A 886 30.04 -31.24 22.10
CA ASP A 886 28.65 -31.67 21.91
C ASP A 886 28.20 -31.62 20.44
N LYS A 887 28.75 -30.69 19.64
CA LYS A 887 28.43 -30.49 18.22
C LYS A 887 29.62 -30.71 17.28
N LEU A 888 30.52 -31.64 17.64
CA LEU A 888 31.81 -31.78 16.97
C LEU A 888 31.69 -32.07 15.47
N GLN A 889 30.75 -32.91 15.06
CA GLN A 889 30.49 -33.21 13.64
C GLN A 889 30.10 -31.95 12.84
N VAL A 890 29.24 -31.09 13.39
CA VAL A 890 28.81 -29.85 12.74
C VAL A 890 29.97 -28.85 12.65
N PHE A 891 30.81 -28.81 13.68
CA PHE A 891 32.04 -28.00 13.67
C PHE A 891 33.00 -28.45 12.56
N ILE A 892 33.20 -29.77 12.41
CA ILE A 892 34.02 -30.32 11.33
C ILE A 892 33.46 -29.92 9.96
N GLU A 893 32.18 -30.15 9.71
CA GLU A 893 31.53 -29.89 8.41
C GLU A 893 31.54 -28.41 8.00
N LYS A 894 31.32 -27.50 8.96
CA LYS A 894 31.17 -26.07 8.65
C LYS A 894 32.45 -25.25 8.73
N ILE A 895 33.43 -25.68 9.52
CA ILE A 895 34.63 -24.89 9.81
C ILE A 895 35.89 -25.58 9.30
N ILE A 896 36.09 -26.87 9.62
CA ILE A 896 37.33 -27.59 9.30
C ILE A 896 37.35 -28.06 7.84
N LEU A 897 36.31 -28.76 7.38
CA LEU A 897 36.25 -29.26 6.00
C LEU A 897 36.25 -28.13 4.95
N PRO A 898 35.63 -26.95 5.13
CA PRO A 898 35.69 -25.90 4.12
C PRO A 898 37.06 -25.22 3.96
N LEU A 899 38.06 -25.57 4.78
CA LEU A 899 39.42 -25.05 4.65
C LEU A 899 40.18 -25.77 3.53
N GLU A 900 40.93 -25.01 2.73
CA GLU A 900 41.78 -25.58 1.68
C GLU A 900 42.96 -26.35 2.27
N THR A 901 43.51 -25.85 3.39
CA THR A 901 44.64 -26.45 4.10
C THR A 901 44.44 -26.36 5.62
N LEU A 902 44.83 -27.42 6.34
CA LEU A 902 44.81 -27.48 7.80
C LEU A 902 46.25 -27.51 8.32
N SER A 903 46.50 -26.81 9.42
CA SER A 903 47.80 -26.80 10.11
C SER A 903 47.64 -27.16 11.58
N GLU A 904 46.74 -28.10 11.88
CA GLU A 904 46.47 -28.55 13.24
C GLU A 904 47.71 -29.23 13.82
N SER A 905 47.94 -29.02 15.12
CA SER A 905 49.04 -29.66 15.83
C SER A 905 48.87 -31.19 15.84
N GLY A 906 49.97 -31.93 15.98
CA GLY A 906 49.91 -33.41 16.02
C GLY A 906 48.97 -33.94 17.10
N GLU A 907 48.93 -33.30 18.27
CA GLU A 907 48.05 -33.67 19.39
C GLU A 907 46.57 -33.37 19.10
N ALA A 908 46.29 -32.20 18.53
CA ALA A 908 44.95 -31.82 18.10
C ALA A 908 44.42 -32.77 17.01
N LEU A 909 45.25 -33.12 16.05
CA LEU A 909 44.91 -34.07 14.99
C LEU A 909 44.65 -35.48 15.56
N ILE A 910 45.49 -35.96 16.49
CA ILE A 910 45.26 -37.25 17.17
C ILE A 910 43.92 -37.23 17.92
N SER A 911 43.61 -36.14 18.63
CA SER A 911 42.32 -35.98 19.32
C SER A 911 41.13 -36.02 18.35
N LEU A 912 41.23 -35.40 17.17
CA LEU A 912 40.19 -35.47 16.15
C LEU A 912 40.05 -36.89 15.58
N LEU A 913 41.17 -37.54 15.21
CA LEU A 913 41.15 -38.86 14.59
C LEU A 913 40.65 -39.97 15.54
N ASN A 914 40.95 -39.85 16.84
CA ASN A 914 40.49 -40.77 17.87
C ASN A 914 39.03 -40.48 18.31
N SER A 915 38.40 -39.39 17.85
CA SER A 915 37.01 -39.11 18.20
C SER A 915 36.04 -40.09 17.51
N PRO A 916 35.10 -40.70 18.25
CA PRO A 916 34.10 -41.59 17.69
C PRO A 916 32.95 -40.85 16.98
N SER A 917 32.80 -39.54 17.19
CA SER A 917 31.70 -38.75 16.64
C SER A 917 31.93 -38.28 15.21
N ILE A 918 33.13 -38.48 14.65
CA ILE A 918 33.52 -38.05 13.30
C ILE A 918 33.41 -39.24 12.35
N SER A 919 32.79 -39.04 11.19
CA SER A 919 32.65 -40.10 10.19
C SER A 919 34.00 -40.52 9.60
N ASP A 920 34.11 -41.79 9.18
CA ASP A 920 35.32 -42.32 8.54
C ASP A 920 35.70 -41.52 7.28
N SER A 921 34.73 -41.04 6.49
CA SER A 921 35.00 -40.21 5.31
C SER A 921 35.59 -38.85 5.67
N ASP A 922 35.09 -38.21 6.74
CA ASP A 922 35.59 -36.89 7.15
C ASP A 922 37.00 -37.01 7.74
N LYS A 923 37.31 -38.11 8.44
CA LYS A 923 38.67 -38.41 8.92
C LYS A 923 39.65 -38.47 7.75
N VAL A 924 39.30 -39.13 6.65
CA VAL A 924 40.13 -39.19 5.43
C VAL A 924 40.36 -37.80 4.84
N GLU A 925 39.32 -36.98 4.78
CA GLU A 925 39.41 -35.61 4.25
C GLU A 925 40.28 -34.70 5.13
N ILE A 926 40.13 -34.78 6.45
CA ILE A 926 40.98 -34.07 7.43
C ILE A 926 42.45 -34.47 7.25
N ILE A 927 42.75 -35.77 7.10
CA ILE A 927 44.11 -36.27 6.86
C ILE A 927 44.67 -35.69 5.55
N GLY A 928 43.87 -35.66 4.48
CA GLY A 928 44.28 -35.10 3.19
C GLY A 928 44.68 -33.62 3.29
N LYS A 929 43.83 -32.82 3.96
CA LYS A 929 43.98 -31.36 4.09
C LYS A 929 45.07 -30.93 5.06
N ASN A 930 45.39 -31.74 6.07
CA ASN A 930 46.40 -31.39 7.06
C ASN A 930 47.81 -31.40 6.47
N THR A 931 48.58 -30.33 6.66
CA THR A 931 49.96 -30.22 6.19
C THR A 931 50.94 -30.97 7.10
N GLY A 932 50.59 -31.16 8.37
CA GLY A 932 51.42 -31.85 9.36
C GLY A 932 51.49 -33.36 9.12
N LYS A 933 52.63 -33.95 9.49
CA LYS A 933 52.83 -35.41 9.51
C LYS A 933 52.67 -35.96 10.92
N ILE A 934 52.12 -37.16 11.03
CA ILE A 934 52.03 -37.90 12.29
C ILE A 934 53.39 -38.56 12.56
N SER A 935 53.95 -38.27 13.73
CA SER A 935 55.27 -38.75 14.15
C SER A 935 55.26 -40.24 14.51
N ASP A 936 54.30 -40.65 15.35
CA ASP A 936 54.14 -42.04 15.78
C ASP A 936 52.71 -42.50 15.46
N ILE A 937 52.59 -43.46 14.54
CA ILE A 937 51.30 -44.00 14.09
C ILE A 937 50.58 -44.78 15.20
N THR A 938 51.31 -45.25 16.22
CA THR A 938 50.74 -46.07 17.31
C THR A 938 49.86 -45.29 18.30
N MET A 939 49.90 -43.95 18.28
CA MET A 939 49.05 -43.10 19.12
C MET A 939 47.61 -42.96 18.62
N ILE A 940 47.34 -43.43 17.40
CA ILE A 940 46.00 -43.49 16.83
C ILE A 940 45.40 -44.81 17.30
N THR A 941 44.46 -44.72 18.24
CA THR A 941 43.77 -45.90 18.75
C THR A 941 42.75 -46.33 17.70
N GLU A 942 42.97 -47.48 17.08
CA GLU A 942 41.90 -48.13 16.35
C GLU A 942 40.83 -48.56 17.35
N THR A 943 39.56 -48.26 17.03
CA THR A 943 38.44 -48.94 17.68
C THR A 943 38.56 -50.41 17.36
N ASP A 944 38.70 -51.24 18.38
CA ASP A 944 38.72 -52.70 18.26
C ASP A 944 37.64 -53.15 17.29
N ILE A 945 38.06 -53.81 16.20
CA ILE A 945 37.20 -54.53 15.27
C ILE A 945 36.71 -55.77 16.04
N GLU A 946 35.75 -55.58 16.95
CA GLU A 946 34.90 -56.68 17.35
C GLU A 946 34.00 -57.01 16.17
N ALA A 947 34.21 -58.23 15.65
CA ALA A 947 33.49 -58.78 14.53
C ALA A 947 31.98 -58.77 14.77
N ASP A 948 31.29 -57.71 14.39
CA ASP A 948 29.84 -57.74 14.34
C ASP A 948 29.38 -58.36 13.02
N THR A 949 28.53 -59.35 13.18
CA THR A 949 28.04 -60.24 12.15
C THR A 949 26.87 -59.58 11.45
N LYS A 950 27.15 -58.64 10.56
CA LYS A 950 26.25 -58.20 9.48
C LYS A 950 27.06 -57.43 8.44
N GLY A 951 27.09 -57.96 7.23
CA GLY A 951 27.78 -57.34 6.11
C GLY A 951 27.31 -55.93 5.81
N ASP A 952 28.23 -55.17 5.21
CA ASP A 952 28.06 -53.84 4.62
C ASP A 952 28.39 -52.62 5.50
N THR A 953 29.62 -52.54 5.98
CA THR A 953 30.43 -51.30 5.97
C THR A 953 31.92 -51.66 6.07
N LYS A 954 32.70 -51.36 5.03
CA LYS A 954 34.18 -51.36 5.11
C LYS A 954 34.57 -50.22 6.06
N THR A 955 34.89 -50.53 7.30
CA THR A 955 35.57 -49.58 8.21
C THR A 955 36.89 -49.18 7.57
N ILE A 956 37.12 -47.89 7.42
CA ILE A 956 38.35 -47.37 6.78
C ILE A 956 39.51 -47.58 7.74
N ASP A 957 40.54 -48.27 7.26
CA ASP A 957 41.82 -48.40 7.98
C ASP A 957 42.55 -47.05 7.91
N VAL A 958 42.52 -46.31 9.02
CA VAL A 958 43.13 -44.97 9.12
C VAL A 958 44.65 -45.05 8.88
N TRP A 959 45.30 -46.16 9.24
CA TRP A 959 46.72 -46.36 9.00
C TRP A 959 47.01 -46.53 7.50
N GLU A 960 46.17 -47.27 6.76
CA GLU A 960 46.27 -47.34 5.30
C GLU A 960 46.19 -45.97 4.64
N GLU A 961 45.22 -45.14 5.04
CA GLU A 961 45.01 -43.82 4.42
C GLU A 961 46.15 -42.85 4.73
N LEU A 962 46.70 -42.90 5.93
CA LEU A 962 47.90 -42.13 6.31
C LEU A 962 49.12 -42.50 5.45
N PHE A 963 49.32 -43.79 5.16
CA PHE A 963 50.40 -44.26 4.30
C PHE A 963 50.14 -43.93 2.82
N LYS A 964 48.90 -44.12 2.32
CA LYS A 964 48.49 -43.72 0.96
C LYS A 964 48.72 -42.23 0.69
N LEU A 965 48.36 -41.37 1.65
CA LEU A 965 48.50 -39.91 1.57
C LEU A 965 49.87 -39.39 2.02
N GLN A 966 50.78 -40.29 2.44
CA GLN A 966 52.15 -39.97 2.88
C GLN A 966 52.21 -38.96 4.05
N LYS A 967 51.22 -39.02 4.94
CA LYS A 967 51.09 -38.14 6.12
C LYS A 967 51.77 -38.71 7.37
N VAL A 968 52.58 -39.76 7.21
CA VAL A 968 53.39 -40.36 8.26
C VAL A 968 54.86 -39.98 8.06
N VAL A 969 55.59 -39.75 9.15
CA VAL A 969 57.05 -39.53 9.08
C VAL A 969 57.74 -40.83 8.61
N PRO A 970 58.59 -40.80 7.56
CA PRO A 970 59.20 -41.99 6.96
C PRO A 970 60.35 -42.53 7.81
N THR A 971 59.99 -43.22 8.90
CA THR A 971 60.93 -43.93 9.77
C THR A 971 60.83 -45.44 9.54
N TRP A 972 61.93 -46.16 9.76
CA TRP A 972 61.91 -47.63 9.71
C TRP A 972 60.90 -48.22 10.71
N LYS A 973 60.74 -47.62 11.90
CA LYS A 973 59.72 -48.01 12.89
C LYS A 973 58.31 -48.02 12.28
N ASN A 974 57.89 -46.92 11.64
CA ASN A 974 56.56 -46.82 11.03
C ASN A 974 56.39 -47.82 9.87
N VAL A 975 57.42 -48.00 9.03
CA VAL A 975 57.42 -48.98 7.92
C VAL A 975 57.27 -50.41 8.43
N PHE A 976 57.98 -50.77 9.50
CA PHE A 976 57.91 -52.10 10.09
C PHE A 976 56.59 -52.38 10.79
N GLU A 977 56.06 -51.42 11.56
CA GLU A 977 54.76 -51.62 12.21
C GLU A 977 53.63 -51.72 11.16
N PHE A 978 53.70 -50.98 10.06
CA PHE A 978 52.76 -51.14 8.96
C PHE A 978 52.92 -52.48 8.22
N PHE A 979 54.16 -52.92 7.95
CA PHE A 979 54.41 -54.26 7.37
C PHE A 979 53.90 -55.39 8.27
N ARG A 980 54.05 -55.23 9.59
CA ARG A 980 53.51 -56.16 10.58
C ARG A 980 51.97 -56.13 10.61
N HIS A 981 51.38 -54.93 10.52
CA HIS A 981 49.93 -54.76 10.38
C HIS A 981 49.39 -55.52 9.16
N LYS A 982 50.14 -55.50 8.05
CA LYS A 982 49.83 -56.27 6.82
C LYS A 982 50.33 -57.73 6.84
N LYS A 983 50.56 -58.31 8.02
CA LYS A 983 50.94 -59.73 8.22
C LYS A 983 52.23 -60.14 7.49
N ASN A 984 53.22 -59.25 7.43
CA ASN A 984 54.52 -59.45 6.79
C ASN A 984 54.47 -59.73 5.28
N VAL A 985 53.48 -59.16 4.59
CA VAL A 985 53.39 -59.18 3.12
C VAL A 985 53.63 -57.77 2.60
N LEU A 986 54.44 -57.67 1.54
CA LEU A 986 54.70 -56.39 0.88
C LEU A 986 53.48 -56.03 0.01
N ASP A 987 52.53 -55.33 0.61
CA ASP A 987 51.28 -54.93 -0.03
C ASP A 987 51.45 -53.71 -0.95
N GLU A 988 50.45 -53.43 -1.80
CA GLU A 988 50.56 -52.35 -2.79
C GLU A 988 50.70 -50.96 -2.16
N ILE A 989 50.13 -50.72 -0.97
CA ILE A 989 50.22 -49.43 -0.28
C ILE A 989 51.66 -49.18 0.18
N LEU A 990 52.27 -50.19 0.81
CA LEU A 990 53.66 -50.09 1.22
C LEU A 990 54.60 -50.01 0.02
N ILE A 991 54.35 -50.77 -1.06
CA ILE A 991 55.11 -50.67 -2.34
C ILE A 991 55.05 -49.24 -2.89
N ASN A 992 53.86 -48.62 -2.93
CA ASN A 992 53.71 -47.25 -3.41
C ASN A 992 54.41 -46.24 -2.51
N PHE A 993 54.35 -46.43 -1.19
CA PHE A 993 55.05 -45.59 -0.21
C PHE A 993 56.57 -45.65 -0.40
N ILE A 994 57.16 -46.85 -0.55
CA ILE A 994 58.60 -47.05 -0.79
C ILE A 994 59.02 -46.88 -2.26
N ASN A 995 58.09 -46.64 -3.18
CA ASN A 995 58.39 -46.20 -4.54
C ASN A 995 58.56 -44.67 -4.64
N ASN A 996 58.14 -43.91 -3.61
CA ASN A 996 58.39 -42.47 -3.59
C ASN A 996 59.87 -42.18 -3.30
N LYS A 997 60.53 -41.51 -4.24
CA LYS A 997 61.95 -41.14 -4.17
C LYS A 997 62.32 -40.38 -2.89
N GLU A 998 61.52 -39.39 -2.46
CA GLU A 998 61.84 -38.60 -1.26
C GLU A 998 61.76 -39.43 0.03
N ILE A 999 60.83 -40.39 0.06
CA ILE A 999 60.66 -41.33 1.15
C ILE A 999 61.84 -42.29 1.19
N VAL A 1000 62.23 -42.87 0.05
CA VAL A 1000 63.42 -43.74 -0.03
C VAL A 1000 64.69 -42.98 0.34
N ASP A 1001 64.89 -41.76 -0.17
CA ASP A 1001 66.04 -40.93 0.19
C ASP A 1001 66.10 -40.66 1.71
N SER A 1002 64.95 -40.46 2.35
CA SER A 1002 64.85 -40.29 3.80
C SER A 1002 65.16 -41.59 4.55
N LEU A 1003 64.64 -42.72 4.08
CA LEU A 1003 64.90 -44.05 4.66
C LEU A 1003 66.37 -44.49 4.46
N VAL A 1004 67.00 -44.15 3.34
CA VAL A 1004 68.42 -44.45 3.02
C VAL A 1004 69.37 -43.62 3.88
N LYS A 1005 69.02 -42.35 4.19
CA LYS A 1005 69.80 -41.51 5.13
C LYS A 1005 69.79 -42.07 6.55
N ILE A 1006 68.70 -42.73 6.94
CA ILE A 1006 68.61 -43.44 8.21
C ILE A 1006 69.38 -44.75 8.03
N LYS A 1007 70.60 -44.81 8.58
CA LYS A 1007 71.52 -45.95 8.47
C LYS A 1007 70.73 -47.26 8.69
N PRO A 1008 70.77 -48.22 7.75
CA PRO A 1008 70.06 -49.48 7.92
C PRO A 1008 70.60 -50.13 9.19
N LEU A 1009 69.69 -50.35 10.14
CA LEU A 1009 69.98 -50.91 11.46
C LEU A 1009 70.83 -52.18 11.25
N SER A 1010 72.00 -52.26 11.88
CA SER A 1010 72.80 -53.48 11.87
C SER A 1010 72.03 -54.62 12.54
N ASP A 1011 72.38 -55.89 12.26
CA ASP A 1011 71.71 -57.07 12.84
C ASP A 1011 71.60 -57.01 14.38
N GLU A 1012 72.49 -56.27 15.05
CA GLU A 1012 72.47 -56.03 16.50
C GLU A 1012 71.52 -54.89 16.92
N GLU A 1013 71.39 -53.82 16.14
CA GLU A 1013 70.48 -52.69 16.39
C GLU A 1013 69.01 -53.05 16.07
N ILE A 1014 68.76 -53.89 15.06
CA ILE A 1014 67.42 -54.44 14.74
C ILE A 1014 66.85 -55.25 15.93
N LYS A 1015 67.71 -55.93 16.69
CA LYS A 1015 67.30 -56.71 17.87
C LYS A 1015 66.95 -55.86 19.08
N GLN A 1016 67.49 -54.65 19.22
CA GLN A 1016 67.23 -53.76 20.36
C GLN A 1016 65.97 -52.89 20.19
N GLU A 1017 65.71 -52.37 19.00
CA GLU A 1017 64.56 -51.46 18.78
C GLU A 1017 63.27 -52.16 18.35
N ILE A 1018 63.35 -53.30 17.63
CA ILE A 1018 62.19 -53.90 16.92
C ILE A 1018 62.04 -55.40 17.24
N GLY A 1019 63.02 -56.02 17.92
CA GLY A 1019 62.90 -57.34 18.55
C GLY A 1019 63.03 -58.57 17.63
N ASN A 1020 62.98 -58.47 16.29
CA ASN A 1020 62.99 -59.66 15.42
C ASN A 1020 63.66 -59.47 14.03
N SER A 1021 64.92 -59.89 13.87
CA SER A 1021 65.70 -59.71 12.61
C SER A 1021 65.19 -60.54 11.42
N SER A 1022 64.30 -61.51 11.66
CA SER A 1022 63.71 -62.35 10.62
C SER A 1022 62.77 -61.58 9.68
N VAL A 1023 62.03 -60.60 10.21
CA VAL A 1023 61.05 -59.80 9.45
C VAL A 1023 61.76 -58.85 8.48
N CYS A 1024 62.93 -58.31 8.85
CA CYS A 1024 63.71 -57.42 7.98
C CYS A 1024 64.25 -58.15 6.74
N LYS A 1025 64.78 -59.37 6.91
CA LYS A 1025 65.27 -60.15 5.77
C LYS A 1025 64.13 -60.53 4.82
N GLN A 1026 62.97 -60.92 5.37
CA GLN A 1026 61.78 -61.20 4.58
C GLN A 1026 61.34 -60.01 3.73
N LEU A 1027 61.42 -58.78 4.27
CA LEU A 1027 61.13 -57.57 3.50
C LEU A 1027 62.05 -57.42 2.28
N TYR A 1028 63.37 -57.62 2.41
CA TYR A 1028 64.32 -57.49 1.29
C TYR A 1028 64.21 -58.62 0.26
N ASP A 1029 63.94 -59.85 0.72
CA ASP A 1029 63.71 -60.99 -0.18
C ASP A 1029 62.45 -60.75 -1.04
N GLU A 1030 61.37 -60.23 -0.45
CA GLU A 1030 60.16 -59.81 -1.18
C GLU A 1030 60.43 -58.62 -2.12
N VAL A 1031 61.24 -57.64 -1.69
CA VAL A 1031 61.65 -56.50 -2.54
C VAL A 1031 62.39 -56.96 -3.80
N MET A 1032 63.31 -57.94 -3.69
CA MET A 1032 64.11 -58.43 -4.82
C MET A 1032 63.27 -59.03 -5.95
N ILE A 1033 62.30 -59.84 -5.58
CA ILE A 1033 61.43 -60.53 -6.55
C ILE A 1033 60.24 -59.67 -6.94
N CYS A 1034 60.05 -58.49 -6.35
CA CYS A 1034 58.91 -57.63 -6.61
C CYS A 1034 59.02 -56.95 -7.99
N PRO A 1035 58.17 -57.32 -8.97
CA PRO A 1035 58.17 -56.66 -10.27
C PRO A 1035 57.61 -55.24 -10.19
N LYS A 1036 56.81 -54.90 -9.17
CA LYS A 1036 56.07 -53.62 -9.06
C LYS A 1036 56.90 -52.45 -8.53
N LEU A 1037 58.09 -52.69 -7.98
CA LEU A 1037 58.98 -51.59 -7.55
C LEU A 1037 59.54 -50.83 -8.75
N SER A 1038 59.63 -49.51 -8.67
CA SER A 1038 60.27 -48.70 -9.70
C SER A 1038 61.75 -49.05 -9.78
N ASP A 1039 62.31 -48.99 -10.99
CA ASP A 1039 63.71 -49.36 -11.23
C ASP A 1039 64.70 -48.52 -10.41
N GLU A 1040 64.40 -47.24 -10.18
CA GLU A 1040 65.23 -46.33 -9.38
C GLU A 1040 65.13 -46.65 -7.88
N SER A 1041 63.91 -46.79 -7.33
CA SER A 1041 63.72 -47.19 -5.93
C SER A 1041 64.30 -48.57 -5.66
N TYR A 1042 64.08 -49.50 -6.59
CA TYR A 1042 64.67 -50.83 -6.56
C TYR A 1042 66.19 -50.76 -6.54
N LYS A 1043 66.82 -49.99 -7.43
CA LYS A 1043 68.27 -49.78 -7.43
C LYS A 1043 68.79 -49.19 -6.12
N GLN A 1044 68.12 -48.20 -5.56
CA GLN A 1044 68.55 -47.57 -4.29
C GLN A 1044 68.43 -48.53 -3.11
N LEU A 1045 67.29 -49.23 -2.98
CA LEU A 1045 67.06 -50.24 -1.96
C LEU A 1045 68.01 -51.45 -2.12
N MET A 1046 68.29 -51.87 -3.36
CA MET A 1046 69.22 -52.97 -3.64
C MET A 1046 70.69 -52.57 -3.55
N ASN A 1047 71.02 -51.28 -3.58
CA ASN A 1047 72.38 -50.79 -3.30
C ASN A 1047 72.72 -50.85 -1.82
N ILE A 1048 71.74 -50.56 -0.94
CA ILE A 1048 71.91 -50.72 0.52
C ILE A 1048 71.70 -52.17 0.97
N CYS A 1049 71.21 -53.03 0.08
CA CYS A 1049 71.03 -54.45 0.34
C CYS A 1049 72.37 -55.16 0.56
N PRO A 1050 72.60 -55.79 1.73
CA PRO A 1050 73.89 -56.37 2.08
C PRO A 1050 74.22 -57.75 1.44
N TRP A 1051 73.48 -58.26 0.44
CA TRP A 1051 73.59 -59.67 -0.06
C TRP A 1051 74.00 -59.82 -1.58
N PHE A 1052 74.76 -60.88 -2.00
CA PHE A 1052 75.29 -61.17 -3.39
C PHE A 1052 74.94 -62.59 -3.92
N TYR A 1053 74.70 -62.79 -5.25
CA TYR A 1053 74.02 -63.97 -5.82
C TYR A 1053 74.79 -64.77 -6.91
N ASN A 1054 75.20 -66.01 -6.59
CA ASN A 1054 75.83 -66.94 -7.54
C ASN A 1054 74.85 -67.70 -8.45
N HIS A 1055 73.59 -67.77 -8.03
CA HIS A 1055 72.52 -68.45 -8.75
C HIS A 1055 71.18 -67.90 -8.24
N ILE A 1056 70.31 -67.49 -9.16
CA ILE A 1056 68.93 -67.15 -8.83
C ILE A 1056 68.05 -68.36 -9.12
N SER A 1057 67.20 -68.74 -8.15
CA SER A 1057 66.25 -69.85 -8.29
C SER A 1057 65.16 -69.58 -9.35
N GLN A 1058 64.80 -68.32 -9.61
CA GLN A 1058 63.83 -67.91 -10.62
C GLN A 1058 64.25 -66.60 -11.33
N TYR A 1059 64.58 -66.67 -12.63
CA TYR A 1059 64.93 -65.51 -13.48
C TYR A 1059 63.69 -64.79 -14.05
N ASN A 1060 62.58 -64.75 -13.29
CA ASN A 1060 61.36 -64.05 -13.69
C ASN A 1060 61.45 -62.55 -13.32
N ILE A 1061 62.55 -61.91 -13.70
CA ILE A 1061 62.87 -60.51 -13.45
C ILE A 1061 62.84 -59.80 -14.80
N SER A 1062 62.25 -58.60 -14.86
CA SER A 1062 62.16 -57.83 -16.10
C SER A 1062 63.55 -57.51 -16.67
N ALA A 1063 63.61 -57.29 -17.98
CA ALA A 1063 64.83 -56.97 -18.71
C ALA A 1063 65.58 -55.79 -18.06
N GLU A 1064 64.89 -54.72 -17.67
CA GLU A 1064 65.47 -53.50 -17.11
C GLU A 1064 66.06 -53.73 -15.71
N LYS A 1065 65.34 -54.44 -14.84
CA LYS A 1065 65.84 -54.80 -13.50
C LYS A 1065 66.99 -55.78 -13.57
N LEU A 1066 66.92 -56.73 -14.51
CA LEU A 1066 68.02 -57.63 -14.78
C LEU A 1066 69.22 -56.85 -15.31
N GLU A 1067 69.04 -55.86 -16.19
CA GLU A 1067 70.08 -54.93 -16.61
C GLU A 1067 70.67 -54.15 -15.42
N ILE A 1068 69.86 -53.66 -14.48
CA ILE A 1068 70.33 -52.99 -13.25
C ILE A 1068 71.19 -53.93 -12.41
N LEU A 1069 70.76 -55.18 -12.24
CA LEU A 1069 71.51 -56.19 -11.51
C LEU A 1069 72.81 -56.59 -12.26
N ILE A 1070 72.79 -56.69 -13.61
CA ILE A 1070 73.97 -56.95 -14.46
C ILE A 1070 74.96 -55.78 -14.35
N ARG A 1071 74.49 -54.54 -14.45
CA ARG A 1071 75.34 -53.34 -14.28
C ARG A 1071 75.82 -53.15 -12.85
N GLY A 1072 75.04 -53.57 -11.86
CA GLY A 1072 75.34 -53.47 -10.42
C GLY A 1072 76.24 -54.57 -9.87
N ASP A 1073 76.86 -55.36 -10.75
CA ASP A 1073 77.73 -56.50 -10.46
C ASP A 1073 77.12 -57.44 -9.42
N LYS A 1074 75.89 -57.90 -9.69
CA LYS A 1074 75.23 -58.91 -8.86
C LYS A 1074 75.30 -60.32 -9.49
N PHE A 1075 75.87 -60.48 -10.71
CA PHE A 1075 75.94 -61.73 -11.51
C PHE A 1075 77.28 -61.98 -12.25
N ALA A 1076 77.59 -63.23 -12.65
CA ALA A 1076 78.84 -63.63 -13.34
C ALA A 1076 78.67 -64.21 -14.79
N MET A 1077 79.62 -63.98 -15.74
CA MET A 1077 79.60 -64.47 -17.17
C MET A 1077 79.85 -65.98 -17.28
N THR A 1078 78.75 -66.74 -17.39
CA THR A 1078 78.74 -68.21 -17.44
C THR A 1078 77.77 -68.69 -18.53
N ASP A 1079 77.88 -69.95 -18.96
CA ASP A 1079 76.93 -70.56 -19.89
C ASP A 1079 75.48 -70.52 -19.38
N LYS A 1080 75.26 -70.70 -18.06
CA LYS A 1080 73.94 -70.63 -17.43
C LYS A 1080 73.37 -69.22 -17.43
N ASN A 1081 74.18 -68.20 -17.15
CA ASN A 1081 73.71 -66.81 -17.23
C ASN A 1081 73.61 -66.33 -18.69
N TYR A 1082 74.52 -66.70 -19.60
CA TYR A 1082 74.44 -66.35 -21.03
C TYR A 1082 73.22 -66.98 -21.69
N ASN A 1083 72.97 -68.27 -21.46
CA ASN A 1083 71.78 -68.94 -21.97
C ASN A 1083 70.53 -68.51 -21.19
N GLY A 1084 70.65 -68.25 -19.88
CA GLY A 1084 69.56 -67.70 -19.07
C GLY A 1084 69.07 -66.36 -19.63
N ILE A 1085 69.99 -65.43 -19.88
CA ILE A 1085 69.73 -64.12 -20.49
C ILE A 1085 69.31 -64.28 -21.95
N LYS A 1086 69.96 -65.14 -22.74
CA LYS A 1086 69.57 -65.40 -24.14
C LYS A 1086 68.13 -65.93 -24.25
N ASN A 1087 67.74 -66.82 -23.35
CA ASN A 1087 66.43 -67.46 -23.35
C ASN A 1087 65.35 -66.60 -22.69
N SER A 1088 65.69 -65.78 -21.69
CA SER A 1088 64.74 -64.84 -21.09
C SER A 1088 64.60 -63.57 -21.94
N HIS A 1089 65.70 -62.85 -22.14
CA HIS A 1089 65.78 -61.55 -22.77
C HIS A 1089 66.99 -61.43 -23.70
N GLY A 1090 66.95 -62.15 -24.83
CA GLY A 1090 68.02 -62.19 -25.83
C GLY A 1090 68.41 -60.83 -26.44
N ASP A 1091 67.55 -59.81 -26.36
CA ASP A 1091 67.87 -58.45 -26.81
C ASP A 1091 68.89 -57.74 -25.91
N LEU A 1092 68.98 -58.13 -24.64
CA LEU A 1092 70.04 -57.65 -23.73
C LEU A 1092 71.33 -58.41 -23.94
N LEU A 1093 71.31 -59.46 -24.77
CA LEU A 1093 72.51 -60.21 -25.09
C LEU A 1093 73.55 -59.33 -25.79
N PRO A 1094 73.24 -58.50 -26.80
CA PRO A 1094 74.16 -57.46 -27.29
C PRO A 1094 74.75 -56.56 -26.20
N LEU A 1095 74.01 -56.19 -25.16
CA LEU A 1095 74.52 -55.34 -24.06
C LEU A 1095 75.41 -56.13 -23.09
N PHE A 1096 74.98 -57.32 -22.71
CA PHE A 1096 75.77 -58.25 -21.92
C PHE A 1096 77.06 -58.62 -22.65
N ILE A 1097 76.99 -58.81 -23.97
CA ILE A 1097 78.13 -58.95 -24.88
C ILE A 1097 78.91 -57.65 -24.93
N GLN A 1098 78.32 -56.47 -25.07
CA GLN A 1098 79.07 -55.22 -25.13
C GLN A 1098 79.92 -54.98 -23.87
N LEU A 1099 79.32 -55.19 -22.68
CA LEU A 1099 80.00 -55.05 -21.39
C LEU A 1099 81.06 -56.15 -21.17
N ASN A 1100 81.03 -57.20 -22.00
CA ASN A 1100 81.97 -58.32 -22.00
C ASN A 1100 82.44 -58.65 -23.46
N PHE A 1101 82.74 -57.65 -24.34
CA PHE A 1101 82.84 -57.85 -25.83
C PHE A 1101 84.11 -58.58 -26.26
N ASP A 1102 85.18 -58.37 -25.52
CA ASP A 1102 86.43 -59.10 -25.69
C ASP A 1102 86.25 -60.58 -25.29
N ASP A 1103 85.46 -60.85 -24.24
CA ASP A 1103 85.05 -62.21 -23.88
C ASP A 1103 84.17 -62.83 -24.99
N PHE A 1104 83.39 -62.01 -25.73
CA PHE A 1104 82.55 -62.48 -26.86
C PHE A 1104 83.32 -62.79 -28.16
N LEU A 1105 84.22 -61.93 -28.63
CA LEU A 1105 85.01 -62.22 -29.85
C LEU A 1105 85.94 -63.43 -29.66
N THR A 1106 86.40 -63.66 -28.43
CA THR A 1106 87.21 -64.83 -28.05
C THR A 1106 86.39 -66.12 -28.11
N GLU A 1107 85.12 -66.05 -27.73
CA GLU A 1107 84.21 -67.19 -27.70
C GLU A 1107 83.42 -67.38 -29.01
N LYS A 1108 83.64 -66.56 -30.07
CA LYS A 1108 82.77 -66.51 -31.28
C LYS A 1108 82.62 -67.85 -32.03
N ASP A 1109 83.61 -68.72 -31.98
CA ASP A 1109 83.56 -70.05 -32.62
C ASP A 1109 82.77 -71.08 -31.77
N LYS A 1110 82.55 -70.82 -30.47
CA LYS A 1110 81.64 -71.62 -29.60
C LYS A 1110 80.17 -71.13 -29.68
N LEU A 1111 79.92 -70.07 -30.44
CA LEU A 1111 78.61 -69.44 -30.65
C LEU A 1111 78.12 -69.66 -32.11
N GLN A 1112 76.79 -69.67 -32.36
CA GLN A 1112 76.19 -69.89 -33.70
C GLN A 1112 75.53 -68.59 -34.24
N ILE A 1113 75.91 -68.05 -35.43
CA ILE A 1113 75.50 -66.73 -36.00
C ILE A 1113 74.82 -66.84 -37.41
N THR A 1114 73.76 -66.06 -37.71
CA THR A 1114 72.90 -66.10 -38.93
C THR A 1114 72.80 -64.79 -39.75
N LYS A 1115 72.15 -64.80 -40.95
CA LYS A 1115 71.97 -63.59 -41.80
C LYS A 1115 71.04 -62.55 -41.16
N GLU A 1116 70.08 -63.01 -40.37
CA GLU A 1116 69.19 -62.20 -39.56
C GLU A 1116 69.94 -61.55 -38.40
N ASP A 1117 70.87 -62.26 -37.73
CA ASP A 1117 71.71 -61.68 -36.68
C ASP A 1117 72.57 -60.54 -37.23
N LEU A 1118 73.14 -60.67 -38.44
CA LEU A 1118 73.90 -59.59 -39.08
C LEU A 1118 73.04 -58.41 -39.51
N LYS A 1119 71.83 -58.67 -40.03
CA LYS A 1119 70.84 -57.60 -40.25
C LYS A 1119 70.48 -56.91 -38.94
N LEU A 1120 70.27 -57.65 -37.85
CA LEU A 1120 69.96 -57.13 -36.52
C LEU A 1120 71.10 -56.27 -35.96
N PHE A 1121 72.35 -56.70 -36.11
CA PHE A 1121 73.53 -55.94 -35.68
C PHE A 1121 73.76 -54.68 -36.52
N LEU A 1122 73.46 -54.68 -37.83
CA LEU A 1122 73.58 -53.50 -38.71
C LEU A 1122 72.42 -52.52 -38.55
N GLU A 1123 71.23 -53.02 -38.24
CA GLU A 1123 70.07 -52.21 -37.93
C GLU A 1123 70.18 -51.59 -36.52
N LYS A 1124 70.59 -52.35 -35.49
CA LYS A 1124 70.64 -51.88 -34.09
C LYS A 1124 71.79 -50.91 -33.83
N PRO A 1125 71.55 -49.75 -33.21
CA PRO A 1125 72.55 -48.69 -33.00
C PRO A 1125 73.58 -48.97 -31.90
N ASP A 1126 73.36 -50.00 -31.08
CA ASP A 1126 74.22 -50.37 -29.94
C ASP A 1126 75.67 -50.65 -30.37
N LEU A 1127 75.83 -51.04 -31.64
CA LEU A 1127 77.07 -51.02 -32.37
C LEU A 1127 77.21 -49.70 -33.14
N ASN A 1128 78.28 -48.93 -32.89
CA ASN A 1128 78.48 -47.61 -33.49
C ASN A 1128 78.76 -47.66 -35.03
N ASN A 1129 78.67 -46.53 -35.75
CA ASN A 1129 78.87 -46.48 -37.21
C ASN A 1129 80.24 -47.02 -37.66
N ASP A 1130 81.25 -47.05 -36.79
CA ASP A 1130 82.54 -47.70 -37.08
C ASP A 1130 82.43 -49.22 -36.97
N GLN A 1131 81.85 -49.74 -35.88
CA GLN A 1131 81.49 -51.17 -35.72
C GLN A 1131 80.58 -51.62 -36.88
N LYS A 1132 79.67 -50.78 -37.38
CA LYS A 1132 78.77 -51.05 -38.51
C LYS A 1132 79.42 -50.90 -39.89
N SER A 1133 80.30 -49.92 -40.08
CA SER A 1133 81.10 -49.80 -41.31
C SER A 1133 82.04 -50.99 -41.42
N LYS A 1134 82.64 -51.44 -40.30
CA LYS A 1134 83.37 -52.72 -40.19
C LYS A 1134 82.48 -53.89 -40.59
N LEU A 1135 81.22 -53.93 -40.14
CA LEU A 1135 80.27 -54.95 -40.59
C LEU A 1135 79.92 -54.87 -42.11
N LEU A 1136 79.81 -53.68 -42.74
CA LEU A 1136 79.51 -53.48 -44.19
C LEU A 1136 80.74 -53.62 -45.12
N SER A 1137 81.96 -53.47 -44.58
CA SER A 1137 83.22 -53.67 -45.31
C SER A 1137 83.76 -55.09 -45.23
N GLU A 1138 83.46 -55.83 -44.15
CA GLU A 1138 83.90 -57.22 -43.95
C GLU A 1138 83.12 -58.21 -44.83
N ASP A 1139 83.83 -59.19 -45.39
CA ASP A 1139 83.26 -60.20 -46.28
C ASP A 1139 82.61 -61.33 -45.48
N PHE A 1140 81.47 -61.04 -44.85
CA PHE A 1140 80.55 -62.09 -44.43
C PHE A 1140 80.05 -62.81 -45.69
N ALA A 1141 80.20 -64.14 -45.73
CA ALA A 1141 79.78 -64.98 -46.87
C ALA A 1141 78.32 -64.73 -47.33
N VAL A 1142 77.50 -64.13 -46.47
CA VAL A 1142 76.08 -63.84 -46.66
C VAL A 1142 75.81 -62.71 -47.70
N TRP A 1143 76.73 -61.76 -47.98
CA TRP A 1143 76.43 -60.52 -48.74
C TRP A 1143 76.01 -60.67 -50.21
N LYS A 1144 76.56 -61.63 -50.96
CA LYS A 1144 76.35 -61.77 -52.43
C LYS A 1144 74.93 -62.21 -52.83
N THR A 1145 74.06 -62.44 -51.85
CA THR A 1145 72.72 -63.00 -52.05
C THR A 1145 71.62 -61.95 -52.20
N MET A 1146 71.93 -60.64 -52.16
CA MET A 1146 70.96 -59.53 -52.21
C MET A 1146 70.84 -58.88 -53.61
N ASN A 1147 69.77 -59.16 -54.37
CA ASN A 1147 69.60 -58.67 -55.75
C ASN A 1147 68.15 -58.34 -56.19
N THR A 1148 67.19 -58.42 -55.28
CA THR A 1148 65.76 -58.16 -55.59
C THR A 1148 65.43 -56.67 -55.57
N GLN A 1149 64.28 -56.28 -56.14
CA GLN A 1149 63.87 -54.88 -56.16
C GLN A 1149 63.73 -54.28 -54.75
N ASP A 1150 63.32 -55.06 -53.75
CA ASP A 1150 63.22 -54.62 -52.35
C ASP A 1150 64.58 -54.47 -51.67
N ASP A 1151 65.51 -55.40 -51.92
CA ASP A 1151 66.89 -55.29 -51.43
C ASP A 1151 67.56 -54.04 -52.03
N LEU A 1152 67.38 -53.79 -53.33
CA LEU A 1152 67.93 -52.62 -54.01
C LEU A 1152 67.28 -51.31 -53.56
N LEU A 1153 66.00 -51.34 -53.18
CA LEU A 1153 65.34 -50.22 -52.52
C LEU A 1153 65.85 -50.01 -51.08
N PHE A 1154 66.05 -51.07 -50.28
CA PHE A 1154 66.58 -50.99 -48.92
C PHE A 1154 68.00 -50.43 -48.92
N LEU A 1155 68.85 -50.96 -49.80
CA LEU A 1155 70.18 -50.43 -50.04
C LEU A 1155 70.10 -48.99 -50.54
N GLY A 1156 69.37 -48.71 -51.64
CA GLY A 1156 69.23 -47.37 -52.21
C GLY A 1156 68.80 -46.32 -51.19
N LYS A 1157 67.86 -46.67 -50.30
CA LYS A 1157 67.43 -45.82 -49.18
C LYS A 1157 68.49 -45.71 -48.09
N LYS A 1158 69.13 -46.80 -47.64
CA LYS A 1158 70.19 -46.74 -46.61
C LYS A 1158 71.41 -45.97 -47.09
N ILE A 1159 71.70 -45.99 -48.39
CA ILE A 1159 72.75 -45.20 -49.03
C ILE A 1159 72.39 -43.71 -48.99
N MET A 1160 71.17 -43.35 -49.39
CA MET A 1160 70.67 -41.97 -49.26
C MET A 1160 70.69 -41.49 -47.80
N ASN A 1161 70.45 -42.39 -46.83
CA ASN A 1161 70.38 -42.05 -45.41
C ASN A 1161 71.74 -41.95 -44.72
N ILE A 1162 72.67 -42.85 -45.02
CA ILE A 1162 74.06 -42.79 -44.52
C ILE A 1162 74.82 -41.67 -45.26
N GLY A 1163 74.27 -41.14 -46.37
CA GLY A 1163 74.94 -40.16 -47.23
C GLY A 1163 76.11 -40.78 -47.99
N PHE A 1164 76.00 -42.08 -48.30
CA PHE A 1164 77.12 -42.86 -48.78
C PHE A 1164 77.42 -42.52 -50.26
N GLU A 1165 78.58 -41.90 -50.49
CA GLU A 1165 79.09 -41.54 -51.82
C GLU A 1165 80.08 -42.57 -52.41
N GLY A 1166 80.43 -43.62 -51.64
CA GLY A 1166 81.42 -44.64 -52.00
C GLY A 1166 80.95 -45.67 -53.03
N ASN A 1167 81.85 -46.59 -53.41
CA ASN A 1167 81.52 -47.65 -54.37
C ASN A 1167 80.52 -48.61 -53.75
N LEU A 1168 79.41 -48.78 -54.44
CA LEU A 1168 78.38 -49.71 -54.03
C LEU A 1168 78.70 -51.11 -54.56
N PRO A 1169 78.34 -52.16 -53.81
CA PRO A 1169 78.40 -53.52 -54.32
C PRO A 1169 77.48 -53.77 -55.55
N VAL A 1170 76.65 -52.79 -55.99
CA VAL A 1170 75.60 -52.95 -57.03
C VAL A 1170 75.47 -51.73 -58.01
N ALA A 1171 74.95 -51.93 -59.25
CA ALA A 1171 74.94 -50.95 -60.36
C ALA A 1171 73.92 -49.77 -60.25
N VAL A 1172 74.38 -48.52 -60.47
CA VAL A 1172 73.65 -47.28 -60.12
C VAL A 1172 72.47 -46.92 -61.05
N THR A 1173 72.56 -47.17 -62.36
CA THR A 1173 71.45 -46.88 -63.29
C THR A 1173 70.19 -47.71 -62.99
N SER A 1174 70.36 -48.92 -62.46
CA SER A 1174 69.26 -49.77 -61.99
C SER A 1174 68.50 -49.13 -60.83
N ILE A 1175 69.21 -48.37 -59.98
CA ILE A 1175 68.62 -47.63 -58.87
C ILE A 1175 67.74 -46.49 -59.42
N PHE A 1176 68.19 -45.71 -60.42
CA PHE A 1176 67.41 -44.57 -60.97
C PHE A 1176 66.12 -44.98 -61.71
N ASN A 1177 66.14 -46.06 -62.48
CA ASN A 1177 64.95 -46.54 -63.20
C ASN A 1177 63.85 -47.04 -62.25
N ALA A 1178 64.20 -47.41 -61.02
CA ALA A 1178 63.23 -47.80 -60.00
C ALA A 1178 62.37 -46.63 -59.49
N PHE A 1179 62.72 -45.37 -59.79
CA PHE A 1179 62.00 -44.17 -59.33
C PHE A 1179 61.08 -43.57 -60.41
N SER A 1180 59.87 -43.16 -59.98
CA SER A 1180 58.83 -42.59 -60.85
C SER A 1180 58.48 -41.13 -60.55
N GLU A 1181 58.58 -40.69 -59.29
CA GLU A 1181 58.26 -39.32 -58.90
C GLU A 1181 59.35 -38.32 -59.28
N SER A 1182 58.93 -37.16 -59.78
CA SER A 1182 59.85 -36.12 -60.23
C SER A 1182 60.73 -35.57 -59.09
N SER A 1183 60.24 -35.53 -57.84
CA SER A 1183 60.96 -35.02 -56.66
C SER A 1183 62.16 -35.88 -56.26
N ASP A 1184 61.99 -37.20 -56.08
CA ASP A 1184 63.06 -38.13 -55.71
C ASP A 1184 64.10 -38.26 -56.82
N ILE A 1185 63.64 -38.21 -58.08
CA ILE A 1185 64.54 -38.17 -59.22
C ILE A 1185 65.37 -36.88 -59.17
N ILE A 1186 64.79 -35.73 -58.81
CA ILE A 1186 65.57 -34.49 -58.63
C ILE A 1186 66.59 -34.64 -57.48
N LYS A 1187 66.29 -35.36 -56.40
CA LYS A 1187 67.19 -35.54 -55.23
C LYS A 1187 68.33 -36.53 -55.48
N LEU A 1188 68.03 -37.66 -56.12
CA LEU A 1188 69.03 -38.62 -56.60
C LEU A 1188 69.89 -38.01 -57.72
N LEU A 1189 69.31 -37.20 -58.62
CA LEU A 1189 70.09 -36.39 -59.56
C LEU A 1189 70.96 -35.35 -58.83
N GLY A 1190 70.55 -34.90 -57.65
CA GLY A 1190 71.37 -34.07 -56.76
C GLY A 1190 72.59 -34.80 -56.16
N LEU A 1191 72.46 -36.07 -55.72
CA LEU A 1191 73.53 -36.83 -55.04
C LEU A 1191 74.44 -37.61 -55.99
N GLN A 1192 73.88 -38.17 -57.07
CA GLN A 1192 74.62 -38.99 -58.02
C GLN A 1192 74.60 -38.39 -59.45
N GLY A 1193 73.80 -37.35 -59.74
CA GLY A 1193 73.59 -36.85 -61.11
C GLY A 1193 74.70 -35.99 -61.72
N GLN A 1194 75.68 -35.49 -60.94
CA GLN A 1194 76.94 -34.96 -61.52
C GLN A 1194 77.67 -36.02 -62.35
N LYS A 1195 77.51 -37.31 -62.03
CA LYS A 1195 78.13 -38.44 -62.73
C LYS A 1195 77.35 -38.84 -64.00
N LEU A 1196 76.31 -38.09 -64.40
CA LEU A 1196 75.47 -38.36 -65.59
C LEU A 1196 75.72 -37.37 -66.76
N ASN A 1197 75.58 -37.85 -68.00
CA ASN A 1197 75.82 -37.08 -69.24
C ASN A 1197 74.66 -36.14 -69.63
N ALA A 1198 74.97 -35.04 -70.36
CA ALA A 1198 74.02 -33.98 -70.69
C ALA A 1198 72.82 -34.44 -71.52
N ASP A 1199 72.97 -35.40 -72.44
CA ASP A 1199 71.84 -35.97 -73.21
C ASP A 1199 70.92 -36.84 -72.35
N ILE A 1200 71.48 -37.58 -71.39
CA ILE A 1200 70.69 -38.36 -70.40
C ILE A 1200 69.90 -37.39 -69.52
N ILE A 1201 70.54 -36.30 -69.08
CA ILE A 1201 69.87 -35.25 -68.32
C ILE A 1201 68.76 -34.59 -69.17
N LYS A 1202 69.03 -34.27 -70.44
CA LYS A 1202 68.04 -33.69 -71.37
C LYS A 1202 66.88 -34.65 -71.65
N SER A 1203 67.13 -35.96 -71.72
CA SER A 1203 66.08 -36.98 -71.88
C SER A 1203 65.24 -37.13 -70.61
N ILE A 1204 65.87 -37.14 -69.43
CA ILE A 1204 65.18 -37.16 -68.14
C ILE A 1204 64.30 -35.91 -68.01
N ILE A 1205 64.76 -34.74 -68.48
CA ILE A 1205 63.98 -33.49 -68.40
C ILE A 1205 62.85 -33.44 -69.43
N ASN A 1206 63.10 -33.72 -70.72
CA ASN A 1206 62.04 -33.67 -71.74
C ASN A 1206 60.95 -34.73 -71.51
N ASN A 1207 61.30 -35.89 -70.98
CA ASN A 1207 60.36 -37.01 -70.83
C ASN A 1207 59.72 -37.08 -69.44
N LYS A 1208 60.42 -36.65 -68.38
CA LYS A 1208 59.95 -36.80 -66.99
C LYS A 1208 59.69 -35.46 -66.25
N LEU A 1209 59.89 -34.30 -66.89
CA LEU A 1209 59.58 -32.97 -66.34
C LEU A 1209 58.61 -32.16 -67.23
N GLY A 1210 57.76 -31.31 -66.62
CA GLY A 1210 56.58 -30.67 -67.25
C GLY A 1210 56.85 -29.52 -68.23
N ASP A 1211 55.84 -29.15 -69.04
CA ASP A 1211 55.96 -28.22 -70.19
C ASP A 1211 56.49 -26.82 -69.84
N GLU A 1212 56.33 -26.37 -68.60
CA GLU A 1212 56.92 -25.12 -68.13
C GLU A 1212 58.46 -25.21 -68.11
N TYR A 1213 59.03 -26.32 -67.62
CA TYR A 1213 60.49 -26.57 -67.63
C TYR A 1213 61.03 -26.77 -69.05
N LYS A 1214 60.18 -27.25 -69.98
CA LYS A 1214 60.51 -27.31 -71.42
C LYS A 1214 60.58 -25.92 -72.05
N LYS A 1215 59.67 -25.00 -71.73
CA LYS A 1215 59.72 -23.61 -72.26
C LYS A 1215 61.01 -22.88 -71.87
N CYS A 1216 61.68 -23.25 -70.78
CA CYS A 1216 62.98 -22.69 -70.38
C CYS A 1216 64.10 -22.95 -71.38
N ILE A 1217 64.00 -24.01 -72.18
CA ILE A 1217 64.99 -24.40 -73.18
C ILE A 1217 64.64 -23.97 -74.62
N GLU A 1218 63.53 -23.23 -74.87
CA GLU A 1218 63.01 -22.90 -76.23
C GLU A 1218 63.14 -21.42 -76.74
N HIS A 1219 63.69 -20.46 -75.98
CA HIS A 1219 64.07 -19.08 -76.42
C HIS A 1219 62.96 -18.17 -77.03
N THR A 1220 61.82 -18.00 -76.36
CA THR A 1220 60.69 -17.15 -76.82
C THR A 1220 60.87 -15.62 -76.61
N GLY A 1221 61.96 -15.20 -75.97
CA GLY A 1221 62.27 -13.78 -75.70
C GLY A 1221 61.44 -13.11 -74.61
N LYS A 1222 60.43 -13.79 -74.03
CA LYS A 1222 59.70 -13.38 -72.82
C LYS A 1222 60.30 -14.05 -71.57
N LYS A 1223 60.29 -13.35 -70.44
CA LYS A 1223 60.74 -13.90 -69.14
C LYS A 1223 59.70 -14.91 -68.60
N GLN A 1224 60.13 -16.11 -68.21
CA GLN A 1224 59.31 -17.15 -67.56
C GLN A 1224 59.43 -17.05 -66.03
N LYS A 1225 58.41 -17.45 -65.27
CA LYS A 1225 58.44 -17.44 -63.80
C LYS A 1225 57.99 -18.79 -63.23
N PHE A 1226 58.78 -19.36 -62.32
CA PHE A 1226 58.49 -20.60 -61.57
C PHE A 1226 58.41 -20.32 -60.07
N ALA A 1227 57.78 -21.20 -59.30
CA ALA A 1227 57.94 -21.21 -57.85
C ALA A 1227 59.37 -21.61 -57.45
N TYR A 1228 59.85 -21.12 -56.31
CA TYR A 1228 61.19 -21.44 -55.77
C TYR A 1228 61.18 -22.67 -54.85
N THR A 1229 62.11 -23.63 -55.02
CA THR A 1229 62.47 -24.71 -54.05
C THR A 1229 63.99 -25.01 -54.05
N PRO A 1230 64.61 -25.53 -52.96
CA PRO A 1230 66.06 -25.81 -52.88
C PRO A 1230 66.54 -26.92 -53.82
N GLU A 1231 65.73 -27.95 -54.01
CA GLU A 1231 65.96 -29.01 -54.98
C GLU A 1231 65.83 -28.48 -56.40
N ALA A 1232 64.84 -27.62 -56.66
CA ALA A 1232 64.75 -26.90 -57.92
C ALA A 1232 65.92 -25.92 -58.09
N GLU A 1233 66.47 -25.34 -57.02
CA GLU A 1233 67.68 -24.52 -57.07
C GLU A 1233 68.90 -25.37 -57.44
N LYS A 1234 69.12 -26.53 -56.83
CA LYS A 1234 70.18 -27.48 -57.24
C LYS A 1234 69.99 -27.94 -58.67
N LEU A 1235 68.74 -28.19 -59.09
CA LEU A 1235 68.41 -28.54 -60.46
C LEU A 1235 68.69 -27.38 -61.42
N PHE A 1236 68.18 -26.17 -61.20
CA PHE A 1236 68.42 -25.01 -62.05
C PHE A 1236 69.88 -24.54 -62.01
N THR A 1237 70.62 -24.84 -60.94
CA THR A 1237 72.09 -24.69 -60.87
C THR A 1237 72.78 -25.72 -61.77
N LEU A 1238 72.34 -26.98 -61.75
CA LEU A 1238 72.75 -28.01 -62.70
C LEU A 1238 72.39 -27.61 -64.15
N LEU A 1239 71.23 -27.02 -64.40
CA LEU A 1239 70.80 -26.59 -65.74
C LEU A 1239 71.54 -25.34 -66.22
N LYS A 1240 71.86 -24.40 -65.33
CA LYS A 1240 72.74 -23.26 -65.61
C LYS A 1240 74.16 -23.73 -65.90
N SER A 1241 74.72 -24.67 -65.11
CA SER A 1241 76.08 -25.18 -65.31
C SER A 1241 76.21 -26.01 -66.60
N LYS A 1242 75.12 -26.64 -67.05
CA LYS A 1242 75.04 -27.32 -68.36
C LYS A 1242 74.63 -26.40 -69.52
N GLY A 1243 74.42 -25.09 -69.28
CA GLY A 1243 74.23 -24.07 -70.32
C GLY A 1243 72.81 -23.89 -70.87
N PHE A 1244 71.79 -24.49 -70.27
CA PHE A 1244 70.42 -24.53 -70.80
C PHE A 1244 69.62 -23.22 -70.64
N ILE A 1245 69.94 -22.36 -69.67
CA ILE A 1245 69.28 -21.07 -69.41
C ILE A 1245 70.33 -19.96 -69.22
N SER A 1246 69.99 -18.70 -69.53
CA SER A 1246 71.00 -17.61 -69.50
C SER A 1246 71.27 -17.10 -68.09
N SER A 1247 70.20 -16.79 -67.38
CA SER A 1247 70.24 -16.44 -65.97
C SER A 1247 68.84 -16.63 -65.39
N PHE A 1248 68.77 -16.82 -64.09
CA PHE A 1248 67.51 -16.74 -63.37
C PHE A 1248 67.72 -15.87 -62.16
N THR A 1249 66.71 -15.06 -61.85
CA THR A 1249 66.66 -14.24 -60.66
C THR A 1249 65.60 -14.81 -59.76
N ILE A 1250 65.95 -15.00 -58.49
CA ILE A 1250 65.02 -15.50 -57.49
C ILE A 1250 64.49 -14.28 -56.76
N ASP A 1251 63.20 -14.00 -56.95
CA ASP A 1251 62.47 -13.10 -56.08
C ASP A 1251 61.94 -13.96 -54.93
N LYS A 1252 62.69 -14.03 -53.83
CA LYS A 1252 62.32 -14.83 -52.66
C LYS A 1252 61.07 -14.28 -51.98
N GLU A 1253 60.87 -12.95 -51.97
CA GLU A 1253 59.70 -12.33 -51.34
C GLU A 1253 58.41 -12.58 -52.11
N ARG A 1254 58.47 -12.70 -53.44
CA ARG A 1254 57.32 -13.11 -54.27
C ARG A 1254 57.33 -14.60 -54.64
N GLU A 1255 58.22 -15.38 -53.99
CA GLU A 1255 58.49 -16.81 -54.21
C GLU A 1255 58.56 -17.22 -55.69
N LYS A 1256 59.21 -16.39 -56.51
CA LYS A 1256 59.26 -16.57 -57.95
C LYS A 1256 60.70 -16.58 -58.46
N ILE A 1257 61.10 -17.72 -59.01
CA ILE A 1257 62.26 -17.80 -59.89
C ILE A 1257 61.85 -17.26 -61.25
N THR A 1258 62.28 -16.04 -61.56
CA THR A 1258 62.14 -15.49 -62.90
C THR A 1258 63.34 -15.93 -63.74
N VAL A 1259 63.13 -16.83 -64.68
CA VAL A 1259 64.15 -17.31 -65.60
C VAL A 1259 64.20 -16.38 -66.81
N ASN A 1260 65.35 -15.73 -67.00
CA ASN A 1260 65.63 -14.98 -68.21
C ASN A 1260 66.12 -15.97 -69.27
N GLN A 1261 65.45 -15.94 -70.41
CA GLN A 1261 65.90 -16.63 -71.60
C GLN A 1261 66.85 -15.71 -72.37
N LYS A 1262 67.88 -16.26 -73.00
CA LYS A 1262 68.76 -15.54 -73.93
C LYS A 1262 67.90 -14.96 -75.07
N ARG A 1263 67.86 -13.63 -75.26
CA ARG A 1263 67.34 -13.02 -76.51
C ARG A 1263 68.26 -13.46 -77.66
N ARG A 1264 67.67 -13.70 -78.84
CA ARG A 1264 68.40 -14.21 -80.00
C ARG A 1264 69.58 -13.33 -80.36
#